data_AF-A0A1E3GUE4-F1
#
_entry.id   AF-A0A1E3GUE4-F1
#
_cell.length_a   1.000
_cell.length_b   1.000
_cell.length_c   1.000
_cell.angle_alpha   90.00
_cell.angle_beta   90.00
_cell.angle_gamma   90.00
#
_symmetry.space_group_name_H-M   'P 1'
#
loop_
_entity.id
_entity.type
_entity.pdbx_description
1 polymer ?
#
loop_
_entity_poly.entity_id
_entity_poly.type
_entity_poly.pdbx_seq_one_letter_code
_entity_poly.pdbx_strand_id
1 'polypeptide(L)'
;MVEDLISKLDSMTEKRRVVLLFSVADDAVVQETILPKLPEQQWEIRLNNFQLGQQYQFDDDQLVISYLNDESLRELMLQAREQEWTIGLLPHPEMKHARYGFGIAASFDEALSDIMENDASQLDLMLCNEQPVFNSVIVGQTFTLVPGEAMVEPFWARVRRFWRLMRSLKEVRFTPFTITTQKEKVIETAAFGVVAVEHGRSSVLSRRFMADSNANDGMMHALVLAPRSVFEMLRFLFASLFMRNIWSRNNPPFVGFFKSSRLKLETNKPIQYSHDEMVSEAQQLEFKVERRTIRLIPGRLLALAESGGEQKEIVRTQALPLGKARNELISYPLPWMHHAAPEEFKDLFMLMRESAKATPAYLTLMVLSTLLAAFGLFANSIPVVIGAMILAPLMGPIISMSLGTLRQDESLMLESGKSIAIGTGLALLCAMLIAWFIPLNNINTEIAARISPTLLDLGVAVVSGIAGAYAHARAEVAKSLAGVAIAVALVPPLAVAGIGLGWFDLTVFFGAFLLYLTNLVGIILAALITFMFLGYSPFHRAKRGLMLTLVMVAILAVPLAIGFDRMVAENNVLRQLDGQEIAGVKLVDVQVRPRDPLIISLTMVSKTAVDDEVMDKVKKEIERRLQQPVVLEIAVRVIR
;
A
#
# COMPACT_ATOMS: atom_id res chain seq x y z
N MET A 1 8.27 -5.78 68.67
CA MET A 1 7.85 -4.45 68.14
C MET A 1 8.97 -3.42 68.25
N VAL A 2 9.67 -3.31 69.39
CA VAL A 2 10.87 -2.44 69.51
C VAL A 2 12.08 -3.03 68.79
N GLU A 3 12.35 -4.34 68.89
CA GLU A 3 13.42 -5.01 68.12
C GLU A 3 13.20 -4.98 66.60
N ASP A 4 11.95 -4.97 66.15
CA ASP A 4 11.56 -4.91 64.73
C ASP A 4 11.63 -3.48 64.16
N LEU A 5 11.57 -2.48 65.05
CA LEU A 5 11.88 -1.08 64.73
C LEU A 5 13.38 -0.82 64.76
N ILE A 6 14.13 -1.46 65.67
CA ILE A 6 15.59 -1.35 65.75
C ILE A 6 16.23 -2.06 64.54
N SER A 7 15.76 -3.23 64.12
CA SER A 7 16.29 -3.87 62.89
C SER A 7 15.96 -3.08 61.63
N LYS A 8 14.79 -2.41 61.58
CA LYS A 8 14.44 -1.46 60.50
C LYS A 8 15.24 -0.17 60.53
N LEU A 9 15.61 0.34 61.71
CA LEU A 9 16.47 1.51 61.87
C LEU A 9 17.94 1.17 61.54
N ASP A 10 18.43 0.00 61.97
CA ASP A 10 19.77 -0.50 61.62
C ASP A 10 19.88 -0.78 60.12
N SER A 11 18.81 -1.27 59.47
CA SER A 11 18.76 -1.41 58.00
C SER A 11 18.66 -0.09 57.24
N MET A 12 18.32 1.03 57.90
CA MET A 12 18.35 2.37 57.28
C MET A 12 19.74 3.02 57.34
N THR A 13 20.71 2.41 58.03
CA THR A 13 22.08 2.92 58.18
C THR A 13 23.13 2.13 57.41
N GLU A 14 22.79 0.96 56.85
CA GLU A 14 23.72 0.18 56.05
C GLU A 14 23.83 0.75 54.63
N LYS A 15 25.01 1.30 54.30
CA LYS A 15 25.28 1.80 52.95
C LYS A 15 25.30 0.63 51.97
N ARG A 16 24.68 0.81 50.81
CA ARG A 16 24.76 -0.19 49.72
C ARG A 16 26.20 -0.25 49.23
N ARG A 17 26.81 -1.43 49.21
CA ARG A 17 28.15 -1.65 48.66
C ARG A 17 28.09 -1.58 47.14
N VAL A 18 28.82 -0.63 46.55
CA VAL A 18 28.78 -0.35 45.12
C VAL A 18 30.19 -0.41 44.54
N VAL A 19 30.36 -1.13 43.44
CA VAL A 19 31.59 -1.08 42.65
C VAL A 19 31.31 -0.32 41.37
N LEU A 20 31.98 0.82 41.17
CA LEU A 20 31.93 1.55 39.92
C LEU A 20 33.05 1.04 38.99
N LEU A 21 32.64 0.37 37.92
CA LEU A 21 33.50 -0.10 36.84
C LEU A 21 33.52 0.90 35.69
N PHE A 22 34.71 1.29 35.28
CA PHE A 22 34.94 2.21 34.16
C PHE A 22 36.28 1.90 33.50
N SER A 23 36.49 2.36 32.26
CA SER A 23 37.77 2.13 31.58
C SER A 23 38.85 3.09 32.10
N VAL A 24 40.12 2.69 32.00
CA VAL A 24 41.24 3.59 32.37
C VAL A 24 41.22 4.91 31.58
N ALA A 25 40.68 4.89 30.36
CA ALA A 25 40.57 6.09 29.52
C ALA A 25 39.54 7.09 30.07
N ASP A 26 38.57 6.62 30.86
CA ASP A 26 37.47 7.43 31.40
C ASP A 26 37.75 7.94 32.83
N ASP A 27 38.92 7.65 33.40
CA ASP A 27 39.25 7.97 34.80
C ASP A 27 39.03 9.45 35.14
N ALA A 28 39.51 10.37 34.28
CA ALA A 28 39.30 11.81 34.48
C ALA A 28 37.81 12.19 34.49
N VAL A 29 37.02 11.65 33.55
CA VAL A 29 35.57 11.93 33.47
C VAL A 29 34.85 11.37 34.69
N VAL A 30 35.25 10.19 35.14
CA VAL A 30 34.66 9.53 36.30
C VAL A 30 34.92 10.32 37.57
N GLN A 31 36.17 10.72 37.81
CA GLN A 31 36.56 11.49 39.00
C GLN A 31 35.93 12.90 39.02
N GLU A 32 35.94 13.60 37.88
CA GLU A 32 35.52 15.01 37.83
C GLU A 32 34.00 15.18 37.67
N THR A 33 33.32 14.24 37.01
CA THR A 33 31.92 14.42 36.59
C THR A 33 30.96 13.39 37.17
N ILE A 34 31.34 12.12 37.25
CA ILE A 34 30.43 11.04 37.64
C ILE A 34 30.41 10.87 39.16
N LEU A 35 31.56 10.70 39.78
CA LEU A 35 31.70 10.44 41.21
C LEU A 35 31.01 11.51 42.08
N PRO A 36 31.13 12.83 41.80
CA PRO A 36 30.47 13.87 42.59
C PRO A 36 28.93 13.84 42.53
N LYS A 37 28.35 13.15 41.54
CA LYS A 37 26.90 13.03 41.37
C LYS A 37 26.31 11.78 42.03
N LEU A 38 27.15 10.84 42.48
CA LEU A 38 26.69 9.62 43.12
C LEU A 38 26.32 9.87 44.59
N PRO A 39 25.31 9.17 45.14
CA PRO A 39 24.82 9.42 46.48
C PRO A 39 25.75 8.80 47.56
N GLU A 40 26.86 9.46 47.88
CA GLU A 40 27.85 8.98 48.88
C GLU A 40 27.29 8.77 50.30
N GLN A 41 26.16 9.42 50.62
CA GLN A 41 25.48 9.22 51.90
C GLN A 41 24.77 7.87 51.97
N GLN A 42 24.38 7.29 50.83
CA GLN A 42 23.63 6.04 50.72
C GLN A 42 24.51 4.86 50.25
N TRP A 43 25.57 5.15 49.48
CA TRP A 43 26.43 4.11 48.86
C TRP A 43 27.86 4.18 49.39
N GLU A 44 28.45 2.99 49.58
CA GLU A 44 29.89 2.82 49.78
C GLU A 44 30.52 2.44 48.44
N ILE A 45 31.15 3.41 47.78
CA ILE A 45 31.59 3.28 46.38
C ILE A 45 33.07 2.90 46.33
N ARG A 46 33.36 1.78 45.67
CA ARG A 46 34.71 1.34 45.32
C ARG A 46 34.93 1.51 43.82
N LEU A 47 36.00 2.21 43.45
CA LEU A 47 36.40 2.38 42.05
C LEU A 47 37.18 1.16 41.56
N ASN A 48 36.88 0.68 40.36
CA ASN A 48 37.64 -0.39 39.72
C ASN A 48 37.81 -0.13 38.21
N ASN A 49 39.05 -0.27 37.75
CA ASN A 49 39.40 -0.05 36.35
C ASN A 49 39.18 -1.33 35.55
N PHE A 50 38.32 -1.25 34.53
CA PHE A 50 38.05 -2.33 33.60
C PHE A 50 39.12 -2.40 32.50
N GLN A 51 39.63 -3.61 32.25
CA GLN A 51 40.58 -3.93 31.19
C GLN A 51 40.11 -5.18 30.45
N LEU A 52 40.12 -5.11 29.12
CA LEU A 52 39.77 -6.24 28.26
C LEU A 52 40.73 -7.43 28.51
N GLY A 53 40.18 -8.63 28.60
CA GLY A 53 40.89 -9.87 28.90
C GLY A 53 41.17 -10.13 30.39
N GLN A 54 40.83 -9.21 31.29
CA GLN A 54 41.00 -9.40 32.74
C GLN A 54 39.73 -10.02 33.35
N GLN A 55 39.90 -11.03 34.21
CA GLN A 55 38.80 -11.58 34.99
C GLN A 55 38.55 -10.77 36.26
N TYR A 56 37.29 -10.47 36.51
CA TYR A 56 36.83 -9.79 37.72
C TYR A 56 36.03 -10.76 38.60
N GLN A 57 35.99 -10.47 39.89
CA GLN A 57 35.13 -11.16 40.85
C GLN A 57 34.65 -10.15 41.87
N PHE A 58 33.33 -10.15 42.10
CA PHE A 58 32.65 -9.27 43.04
C PHE A 58 31.85 -10.12 44.03
N ASP A 59 31.62 -9.59 45.23
CA ASP A 59 30.78 -10.27 46.21
C ASP A 59 29.30 -10.21 45.79
N ASP A 60 28.51 -11.23 46.12
CA ASP A 60 27.10 -11.36 45.70
C ASP A 60 26.19 -10.20 46.14
N ASP A 61 26.57 -9.47 47.19
CA ASP A 61 25.82 -8.35 47.74
C ASP A 61 26.29 -6.98 47.20
N GLN A 62 27.34 -6.95 46.37
CA GLN A 62 27.81 -5.72 45.72
C GLN A 62 26.97 -5.41 44.47
N LEU A 63 26.55 -4.16 44.35
CA LEU A 63 26.00 -3.63 43.10
C LEU A 63 27.16 -3.17 42.21
N VAL A 64 27.27 -3.75 41.02
CA VAL A 64 28.25 -3.34 40.01
C VAL A 64 27.64 -2.29 39.10
N ILE A 65 28.08 -1.04 39.21
CA ILE A 65 27.67 0.03 38.30
C ILE A 65 28.71 0.16 37.20
N SER A 66 28.28 0.04 35.94
CA SER A 66 29.15 0.09 34.77
C SER A 66 29.01 1.41 34.03
N TYR A 67 30.14 2.06 33.76
CA TYR A 67 30.30 3.17 32.82
C TYR A 67 31.33 2.76 31.75
N LEU A 68 30.90 1.91 30.82
CA LEU A 68 31.76 1.31 29.79
C LEU A 68 31.17 1.52 28.39
N ASN A 69 32.01 1.52 27.37
CA ASN A 69 31.57 1.46 25.98
C ASN A 69 30.99 0.08 25.60
N ASP A 70 30.32 -0.01 24.43
CA ASP A 70 29.66 -1.27 24.01
C ASP A 70 30.65 -2.44 23.87
N GLU A 71 31.92 -2.21 23.51
CA GLU A 71 32.94 -3.27 23.37
C GLU A 71 33.30 -3.88 24.73
N SER A 72 33.70 -3.04 25.69
CA SER A 72 34.08 -3.47 27.04
C SER A 72 32.89 -4.08 27.78
N LEU A 73 31.69 -3.57 27.53
CA LEU A 73 30.46 -4.11 28.12
C LEU A 73 30.13 -5.53 27.63
N ARG A 74 30.46 -5.90 26.38
CA ARG A 74 30.26 -7.29 25.90
C ARG A 74 31.05 -8.28 26.74
N GLU A 75 32.31 -7.97 27.02
CA GLU A 75 33.14 -8.84 27.84
C GLU A 75 32.64 -8.89 29.30
N LEU A 76 32.25 -7.73 29.86
CA LEU A 76 31.65 -7.68 31.19
C LEU A 76 30.40 -8.57 31.28
N MET A 77 29.52 -8.55 30.28
CA MET A 77 28.28 -9.36 30.27
C MET A 77 28.56 -10.86 30.18
N LEU A 78 29.61 -11.27 29.47
CA LEU A 78 30.02 -12.67 29.43
C LEU A 78 30.52 -13.16 30.80
N GLN A 79 31.25 -12.32 31.54
CA GLN A 79 31.69 -12.65 32.91
C GLN A 79 30.52 -12.61 33.91
N ALA A 80 29.66 -11.60 33.80
CA ALA A 80 28.48 -11.42 34.64
C ALA A 80 27.50 -12.60 34.55
N ARG A 81 27.37 -13.18 33.35
CA ARG A 81 26.60 -14.41 33.11
C ARG A 81 27.08 -15.57 33.98
N GLU A 82 28.39 -15.70 34.21
CA GLU A 82 28.97 -16.85 34.92
C GLU A 82 28.95 -16.66 36.44
N GLN A 83 28.91 -15.41 36.90
CA GLN A 83 29.05 -15.06 38.32
C GLN A 83 27.81 -14.38 38.93
N GLU A 84 26.69 -14.31 38.19
CA GLU A 84 25.38 -13.80 38.64
C GLU A 84 25.38 -12.39 39.27
N TRP A 85 26.29 -11.51 38.84
CA TRP A 85 26.41 -10.15 39.37
C TRP A 85 25.14 -9.33 39.20
N THR A 86 24.86 -8.45 40.16
CA THR A 86 23.83 -7.41 40.00
C THR A 86 24.43 -6.17 39.35
N ILE A 87 23.97 -5.83 38.15
CA ILE A 87 24.55 -4.75 37.33
C ILE A 87 23.59 -3.57 37.15
N GLY A 88 24.08 -2.35 37.35
CA GLY A 88 23.46 -1.10 36.90
C GLY A 88 24.28 -0.47 35.77
N LEU A 89 23.64 0.10 34.75
CA LEU A 89 24.33 0.71 33.60
C LEU A 89 24.15 2.22 33.56
N LEU A 90 25.26 2.94 33.54
CA LEU A 90 25.29 4.39 33.29
C LEU A 90 25.55 4.68 31.80
N PRO A 91 24.99 5.76 31.23
CA PRO A 91 25.08 6.03 29.80
C PRO A 91 26.45 6.57 29.39
N HIS A 92 27.31 5.69 28.88
CA HIS A 92 28.57 6.07 28.23
C HIS A 92 28.31 6.60 26.80
N PRO A 93 29.03 7.64 26.30
CA PRO A 93 28.82 8.20 24.95
C PRO A 93 28.94 7.17 23.81
N GLU A 94 29.81 6.18 24.00
CA GLU A 94 30.04 5.06 23.07
C GLU A 94 29.25 3.79 23.40
N MET A 95 28.31 3.85 24.36
CA MET A 95 27.38 2.75 24.67
C MET A 95 26.04 2.99 23.96
N LYS A 96 26.05 2.91 22.63
CA LYS A 96 24.86 3.20 21.82
C LYS A 96 23.90 2.01 21.79
N HIS A 97 24.43 0.79 21.65
CA HIS A 97 23.65 -0.41 21.41
C HIS A 97 23.05 -0.97 22.69
N ALA A 98 23.86 -1.10 23.75
CA ALA A 98 23.35 -1.53 25.05
C ALA A 98 22.32 -0.56 25.64
N ARG A 99 22.43 0.74 25.34
CA ARG A 99 21.38 1.70 25.71
C ARG A 99 20.03 1.39 25.05
N TYR A 100 20.02 1.01 23.78
CA TYR A 100 18.78 0.63 23.09
C TYR A 100 18.27 -0.76 23.49
N GLY A 101 19.18 -1.72 23.71
CA GLY A 101 18.87 -3.07 24.18
C GLY A 101 18.26 -3.05 25.58
N PHE A 102 18.97 -2.51 26.56
CA PHE A 102 18.55 -2.52 27.96
C PHE A 102 17.68 -1.32 28.35
N GLY A 103 17.31 -0.47 27.39
CA GLY A 103 16.38 0.64 27.61
C GLY A 103 16.91 1.76 28.51
N ILE A 104 18.23 1.93 28.58
CA ILE A 104 18.89 2.92 29.44
C ILE A 104 18.61 4.34 28.92
N ALA A 105 18.36 5.29 29.82
CA ALA A 105 18.17 6.69 29.44
C ALA A 105 19.47 7.28 28.87
N ALA A 106 19.37 8.22 27.93
CA ALA A 106 20.53 8.94 27.41
C ALA A 106 21.07 9.99 28.40
N SER A 107 20.21 10.46 29.31
CA SER A 107 20.59 11.37 30.39
C SER A 107 21.17 10.59 31.57
N PHE A 108 22.29 11.07 32.09
CA PHE A 108 22.95 10.48 33.26
C PHE A 108 22.02 10.43 34.47
N ASP A 109 21.37 11.56 34.78
CA ASP A 109 20.55 11.70 36.00
C ASP A 109 19.32 10.76 35.95
N GLU A 110 18.74 10.57 34.77
CA GLU A 110 17.64 9.64 34.55
C GLU A 110 18.08 8.17 34.72
N ALA A 111 19.23 7.80 34.15
CA ALA A 111 19.75 6.44 34.30
C ALA A 111 20.16 6.14 35.74
N LEU A 112 20.73 7.11 36.47
CA LEU A 112 21.05 6.96 37.88
C LEU A 112 19.79 6.80 38.75
N SER A 113 18.74 7.59 38.48
CA SER A 113 17.43 7.43 39.13
C SER A 113 16.86 6.03 38.88
N ASP A 114 16.94 5.50 37.66
CA ASP A 114 16.51 4.13 37.35
C ASP A 114 17.29 3.09 38.19
N ILE A 115 18.62 3.27 38.36
CA ILE A 115 19.46 2.38 39.18
C ILE A 115 19.11 2.43 40.68
N MET A 116 18.71 3.60 41.18
CA MET A 116 18.38 3.81 42.58
C MET A 116 16.98 3.30 42.93
N GLU A 117 16.02 3.47 42.03
CA GLU A 117 14.59 3.24 42.29
C GLU A 117 14.11 1.85 41.90
N ASN A 118 14.75 1.21 40.90
CA ASN A 118 14.30 -0.08 40.38
C ASN A 118 15.09 -1.25 40.98
N ASP A 119 14.39 -2.37 41.16
CA ASP A 119 15.00 -3.64 41.52
C ASP A 119 15.66 -4.32 40.31
N ALA A 120 16.71 -5.08 40.59
CA ALA A 120 17.38 -5.87 39.58
C ALA A 120 16.48 -7.01 39.09
N SER A 121 16.38 -7.14 37.76
CA SER A 121 15.60 -8.18 37.09
C SER A 121 16.52 -9.15 36.38
N GLN A 122 16.12 -10.43 36.32
CA GLN A 122 16.81 -11.40 35.48
C GLN A 122 16.41 -11.22 34.02
N LEU A 123 17.37 -10.87 33.18
CA LEU A 123 17.22 -10.65 31.75
C LEU A 123 17.83 -11.81 30.96
N ASP A 124 17.30 -11.99 29.77
CA ASP A 124 17.90 -12.90 28.80
C ASP A 124 19.12 -12.24 28.14
N LEU A 125 19.97 -13.07 27.54
CA LEU A 125 21.09 -12.60 26.73
C LEU A 125 21.06 -13.32 25.39
N MET A 126 20.85 -12.56 24.32
CA MET A 126 21.05 -13.07 22.97
C MET A 126 22.54 -13.10 22.62
N LEU A 127 23.01 -14.24 22.12
CA LEU A 127 24.35 -14.43 21.59
C LEU A 127 24.28 -14.67 20.08
N CYS A 128 25.26 -14.14 19.35
CA CYS A 128 25.55 -14.50 17.96
C CYS A 128 27.00 -14.97 17.88
N ASN A 129 27.21 -16.24 17.52
CA ASN A 129 28.54 -16.86 17.49
C ASN A 129 29.33 -16.60 18.80
N GLU A 130 28.70 -16.86 19.95
CA GLU A 130 29.23 -16.63 21.31
C GLU A 130 29.48 -15.16 21.72
N GLN A 131 29.16 -14.18 20.87
CA GLN A 131 29.22 -12.77 21.24
C GLN A 131 27.85 -12.24 21.65
N PRO A 132 27.73 -11.49 22.77
CA PRO A 132 26.48 -10.83 23.17
C PRO A 132 25.97 -9.89 22.09
N VAL A 133 24.67 -9.89 21.84
CA VAL A 133 23.97 -8.99 20.91
C VAL A 133 23.17 -8.00 21.75
N PHE A 134 23.48 -6.71 21.66
CA PHE A 134 22.75 -5.70 22.44
C PHE A 134 21.59 -5.09 21.67
N ASN A 135 21.67 -5.04 20.35
CA ASN A 135 20.67 -4.35 19.55
C ASN A 135 20.15 -5.21 18.40
N SER A 136 21.03 -5.56 17.46
CA SER A 136 20.61 -6.34 16.31
C SER A 136 21.77 -6.95 15.55
N VAL A 137 21.50 -8.12 14.97
CA VAL A 137 22.34 -8.72 13.93
C VAL A 137 21.62 -8.64 12.59
N ILE A 138 22.32 -8.09 11.61
CA ILE A 138 21.77 -7.78 10.29
C ILE A 138 22.58 -8.49 9.23
N VAL A 139 21.93 -9.34 8.44
CA VAL A 139 22.55 -10.09 7.34
C VAL A 139 22.09 -9.52 6.00
N GLY A 140 23.04 -9.33 5.08
CA GLY A 140 22.77 -8.83 3.73
C GLY A 140 22.59 -7.31 3.67
N GLN A 141 22.29 -6.81 2.47
CA GLN A 141 22.17 -5.37 2.22
C GLN A 141 20.78 -4.88 2.62
N THR A 142 20.47 -4.88 3.91
CA THR A 142 19.18 -4.37 4.37
C THR A 142 19.22 -2.85 4.51
N PHE A 143 19.00 -2.16 3.39
CA PHE A 143 19.04 -0.70 3.23
C PHE A 143 18.15 0.14 4.17
N THR A 144 17.40 -0.49 5.08
CA THR A 144 16.43 0.16 5.99
C THR A 144 16.58 -0.17 7.46
N LEU A 145 17.66 -0.85 7.83
CA LEU A 145 17.72 -1.51 9.14
C LEU A 145 18.79 -0.98 10.06
N VAL A 146 19.39 0.17 9.71
CA VAL A 146 20.22 0.93 10.66
C VAL A 146 19.33 1.42 11.81
N PRO A 147 19.62 1.05 13.06
CA PRO A 147 18.92 1.50 14.25
C PRO A 147 19.06 3.02 14.48
N GLY A 148 18.21 3.58 15.36
CA GLY A 148 18.57 4.79 16.12
C GLY A 148 18.23 6.17 15.54
N GLU A 149 18.51 6.48 14.27
CA GLU A 149 18.51 7.91 13.84
C GLU A 149 17.19 8.43 13.22
N ALA A 150 16.19 7.59 13.03
CA ALA A 150 14.98 7.96 12.29
C ALA A 150 14.03 8.95 13.03
N MET A 151 14.34 9.39 14.25
CA MET A 151 13.42 10.24 15.03
C MET A 151 13.54 11.75 14.76
N VAL A 152 14.60 12.25 14.09
CA VAL A 152 14.82 13.70 13.93
C VAL A 152 15.04 14.16 12.47
N GLU A 153 14.99 13.26 11.47
CA GLU A 153 15.24 13.69 10.08
C GLU A 153 14.09 14.52 9.47
N PRO A 154 14.39 15.68 8.85
CA PRO A 154 13.44 16.46 8.03
C PRO A 154 12.86 15.63 6.88
N PHE A 155 11.62 15.95 6.47
CA PHE A 155 10.91 15.26 5.39
C PHE A 155 11.74 15.07 4.11
N TRP A 156 12.46 16.11 3.68
CA TRP A 156 13.28 16.08 2.46
C TRP A 156 14.49 15.14 2.55
N ALA A 157 15.06 14.96 3.74
CA ALA A 157 16.13 13.99 3.95
C ALA A 157 15.61 12.55 3.79
N ARG A 158 14.40 12.28 4.29
CA ARG A 158 13.73 10.97 4.13
C ARG A 158 13.42 10.65 2.66
N VAL A 159 12.93 11.64 1.91
CA VAL A 159 12.65 11.48 0.46
C VAL A 159 13.94 11.26 -0.33
N ARG A 160 15.02 11.99 -0.02
CA ARG A 160 16.32 11.81 -0.69
C ARG A 160 16.93 10.45 -0.36
N ARG A 161 16.81 10.00 0.90
CA ARG A 161 17.20 8.65 1.34
C ARG A 161 16.41 7.60 0.54
N PHE A 162 15.09 7.71 0.49
CA PHE A 162 14.22 6.83 -0.32
C PHE A 162 14.65 6.73 -1.78
N TRP A 163 14.96 7.86 -2.43
CA TRP A 163 15.44 7.87 -3.83
C TRP A 163 16.80 7.21 -4.02
N ARG A 164 17.71 7.35 -3.04
CA ARG A 164 19.01 6.66 -3.06
C ARG A 164 18.82 5.16 -2.92
N LEU A 165 17.94 4.73 -2.00
CA LEU A 165 17.60 3.31 -1.83
C LEU A 165 16.98 2.73 -3.10
N MET A 166 16.07 3.48 -3.73
CA MET A 166 15.46 3.12 -5.02
C MET A 166 16.47 2.75 -6.10
N ARG A 167 17.61 3.46 -6.15
CA ARG A 167 18.65 3.20 -7.16
C ARG A 167 19.47 1.95 -6.84
N SER A 168 19.73 1.66 -5.55
CA SER A 168 20.51 0.48 -5.16
C SER A 168 19.73 -0.82 -5.29
N LEU A 169 18.39 -0.80 -5.21
CA LEU A 169 17.54 -2.00 -5.28
C LEU A 169 17.68 -2.83 -6.58
N LYS A 170 18.17 -2.23 -7.67
CA LYS A 170 18.34 -2.94 -8.96
C LYS A 170 19.56 -3.85 -8.99
N GLU A 171 20.52 -3.64 -8.10
CA GLU A 171 21.79 -4.36 -8.08
C GLU A 171 21.82 -5.49 -7.05
N VAL A 172 20.82 -5.51 -6.15
CA VAL A 172 20.77 -6.46 -5.05
C VAL A 172 20.29 -7.82 -5.54
N ARG A 173 21.01 -8.86 -5.13
CA ARG A 173 20.69 -10.25 -5.42
C ARG A 173 20.20 -10.94 -4.16
N PHE A 174 19.35 -11.93 -4.34
CA PHE A 174 18.97 -12.81 -3.26
C PHE A 174 20.10 -13.76 -2.90
N THR A 175 20.28 -13.96 -1.60
CA THR A 175 21.18 -14.98 -1.06
C THR A 175 20.35 -16.21 -0.68
N PRO A 176 20.77 -17.42 -1.09
CA PRO A 176 20.15 -18.65 -0.60
C PRO A 176 20.51 -18.84 0.87
N PHE A 177 19.51 -19.03 1.73
CA PHE A 177 19.69 -19.35 3.15
C PHE A 177 19.08 -20.70 3.48
N THR A 178 19.78 -21.44 4.32
CA THR A 178 19.23 -22.56 5.09
C THR A 178 19.06 -22.07 6.52
N ILE A 179 17.82 -22.05 6.99
CA ILE A 179 17.44 -21.57 8.32
C ILE A 179 16.97 -22.77 9.14
N THR A 180 17.64 -23.01 10.26
CA THR A 180 17.30 -24.11 11.18
C THR A 180 16.89 -23.53 12.52
N THR A 181 15.70 -23.89 13.01
CA THR A 181 15.16 -23.38 14.29
C THR A 181 15.43 -24.36 15.45
N GLN A 182 15.08 -23.97 16.69
CA GLN A 182 15.30 -24.82 17.88
C GLN A 182 14.62 -26.21 17.80
N LYS A 183 13.51 -26.33 17.06
CA LYS A 183 12.80 -27.60 16.84
C LYS A 183 13.32 -28.38 15.63
N GLU A 184 14.54 -28.09 15.19
CA GLU A 184 15.20 -28.69 14.03
C GLU A 184 14.41 -28.53 12.73
N LYS A 185 13.51 -27.54 12.66
CA LYS A 185 12.78 -27.23 11.44
C LYS A 185 13.73 -26.54 10.47
N VAL A 186 14.03 -27.21 9.36
CA VAL A 186 14.89 -26.68 8.28
C VAL A 186 14.04 -26.00 7.21
N ILE A 187 14.39 -24.77 6.88
CA ILE A 187 13.73 -23.97 5.84
C ILE A 187 14.79 -23.47 4.85
N GLU A 188 14.70 -23.95 3.62
CA GLU A 188 15.51 -23.45 2.51
C GLU A 188 14.78 -22.35 1.76
N THR A 189 15.33 -21.15 1.77
CA THR A 189 14.72 -19.99 1.11
C THR A 189 15.76 -19.13 0.40
N ALA A 190 15.28 -18.13 -0.34
CA ALA A 190 16.09 -17.05 -0.86
C ALA A 190 15.64 -15.77 -0.16
N ALA A 191 16.57 -15.06 0.48
CA ALA A 191 16.26 -13.80 1.15
C ALA A 191 17.20 -12.68 0.70
N PHE A 192 16.65 -11.47 0.73
CA PHE A 192 17.38 -10.23 0.56
C PHE A 192 18.25 -9.90 1.78
N GLY A 193 17.74 -10.26 2.96
CA GLY A 193 18.47 -10.11 4.20
C GLY A 193 17.67 -10.63 5.40
N VAL A 194 18.35 -10.72 6.53
CA VAL A 194 17.80 -11.19 7.79
C VAL A 194 18.11 -10.17 8.88
N VAL A 195 17.16 -9.94 9.78
CA VAL A 195 17.34 -9.09 10.96
C VAL A 195 16.97 -9.91 12.16
N ALA A 196 17.94 -10.16 13.03
CA ALA A 196 17.71 -10.82 14.31
C ALA A 196 17.87 -9.80 15.43
N VAL A 197 16.90 -9.78 16.35
CA VAL A 197 16.90 -8.96 17.56
C VAL A 197 16.48 -9.83 18.73
N GLU A 198 16.94 -9.48 19.93
CA GLU A 198 16.47 -10.12 21.15
C GLU A 198 15.00 -9.79 21.39
N HIS A 199 14.66 -8.49 21.36
CA HIS A 199 13.29 -8.03 21.58
C HIS A 199 12.83 -6.96 20.60
N GLY A 200 11.51 -6.76 20.57
CA GLY A 200 10.81 -5.88 19.64
C GLY A 200 11.22 -4.42 19.74
N ARG A 201 11.87 -3.95 20.81
CA ARG A 201 12.18 -2.52 20.99
C ARG A 201 13.53 -2.08 20.44
N SER A 202 14.46 -3.01 20.21
CA SER A 202 15.85 -2.71 19.84
C SER A 202 15.94 -2.11 18.43
N SER A 203 15.24 -2.68 17.44
CA SER A 203 15.22 -2.17 16.06
C SER A 203 13.96 -1.37 15.71
N VAL A 204 14.08 -0.42 14.78
CA VAL A 204 12.95 0.37 14.24
C VAL A 204 11.95 -0.54 13.53
N LEU A 205 12.44 -1.61 12.90
CA LEU A 205 11.61 -2.54 12.14
C LEU A 205 10.91 -3.52 13.09
N SER A 206 11.61 -4.07 14.08
CA SER A 206 11.00 -4.95 15.08
C SER A 206 9.92 -4.23 15.91
N ARG A 207 10.11 -2.95 16.26
CA ARG A 207 9.12 -2.14 17.02
C ARG A 207 7.74 -2.07 16.37
N ARG A 208 7.69 -2.18 15.05
CA ARG A 208 6.46 -2.04 14.28
C ARG A 208 5.73 -3.37 14.09
N PHE A 209 6.44 -4.49 14.19
CA PHE A 209 5.91 -5.82 13.93
C PHE A 209 5.77 -6.68 15.19
N MET A 210 6.29 -6.22 16.34
CA MET A 210 6.43 -7.00 17.56
C MET A 210 5.84 -6.24 18.75
N ALA A 211 4.51 -6.26 18.86
CA ALA A 211 3.79 -5.67 20.00
C ALA A 211 3.99 -6.48 21.31
N ASP A 212 4.18 -7.80 21.20
CA ASP A 212 4.32 -8.73 22.32
C ASP A 212 5.72 -9.37 22.35
N SER A 213 6.74 -8.58 22.65
CA SER A 213 8.13 -9.03 22.78
C SER A 213 8.78 -8.38 24.01
N ASN A 214 9.28 -9.21 24.92
CA ASN A 214 9.84 -8.81 26.21
C ASN A 214 11.28 -9.33 26.31
N ALA A 215 12.15 -8.61 27.03
CA ALA A 215 13.57 -8.98 27.21
C ALA A 215 13.81 -10.15 28.19
N ASN A 216 12.74 -10.86 28.59
CA ASN A 216 12.77 -11.93 29.58
C ASN A 216 11.84 -13.12 29.20
N ASP A 217 11.49 -13.25 27.92
CA ASP A 217 10.59 -14.29 27.40
C ASP A 217 11.31 -15.56 26.87
N GLY A 218 12.63 -15.55 26.86
CA GLY A 218 13.52 -16.65 26.47
C GLY A 218 13.65 -16.83 24.96
N MET A 219 13.19 -15.88 24.15
CA MET A 219 13.09 -16.04 22.70
C MET A 219 13.71 -14.86 21.97
N MET A 220 14.39 -15.14 20.86
CA MET A 220 14.78 -14.10 19.91
C MET A 220 13.82 -14.04 18.74
N HIS A 221 13.99 -12.99 17.97
CA HIS A 221 13.09 -12.59 16.92
C HIS A 221 13.87 -12.33 15.64
N ALA A 222 13.68 -13.18 14.62
CA ALA A 222 14.28 -13.00 13.31
C ALA A 222 13.26 -12.71 12.21
N LEU A 223 13.55 -11.69 11.42
CA LEU A 223 12.76 -11.24 10.27
C LEU A 223 13.55 -11.49 9.00
N VAL A 224 12.99 -12.30 8.12
CA VAL A 224 13.60 -12.70 6.84
C VAL A 224 12.87 -11.96 5.72
N LEU A 225 13.59 -11.06 5.03
CA LEU A 225 13.02 -10.21 4.00
C LEU A 225 13.19 -10.87 2.63
N ALA A 226 12.08 -11.17 1.94
CA ALA A 226 12.13 -11.78 0.62
C ALA A 226 11.11 -11.17 -0.39
N PRO A 227 11.24 -9.88 -0.75
CA PRO A 227 10.32 -9.19 -1.65
C PRO A 227 10.36 -9.76 -3.06
N ARG A 228 9.22 -10.16 -3.62
CA ARG A 228 9.19 -10.80 -4.95
C ARG A 228 9.29 -9.80 -6.11
N SER A 229 9.12 -8.50 -5.83
CA SER A 229 9.25 -7.44 -6.83
C SER A 229 9.69 -6.12 -6.22
N VAL A 230 10.22 -5.23 -7.06
CA VAL A 230 10.68 -3.90 -6.63
C VAL A 230 9.49 -3.10 -6.12
N PHE A 231 8.32 -3.29 -6.73
CA PHE A 231 7.08 -2.62 -6.32
C PHE A 231 6.60 -3.03 -4.92
N GLU A 232 6.71 -4.32 -4.54
CA GLU A 232 6.36 -4.77 -3.19
C GLU A 232 7.25 -4.11 -2.14
N MET A 233 8.56 -4.06 -2.40
CA MET A 233 9.51 -3.39 -1.52
C MET A 233 9.24 -1.89 -1.47
N LEU A 234 8.96 -1.24 -2.61
CA LEU A 234 8.63 0.18 -2.65
C LEU A 234 7.37 0.52 -1.88
N ARG A 235 6.31 -0.28 -2.05
CA ARG A 235 5.05 -0.10 -1.32
C ARG A 235 5.28 -0.23 0.18
N PHE A 236 6.12 -1.17 0.60
CA PHE A 236 6.51 -1.32 1.99
C PHE A 236 7.31 -0.13 2.51
N LEU A 237 8.33 0.32 1.77
CA LEU A 237 9.15 1.48 2.13
C LEU A 237 8.28 2.74 2.23
N PHE A 238 7.40 2.95 1.25
CA PHE A 238 6.46 4.06 1.22
C PHE A 238 5.49 3.99 2.40
N ALA A 239 4.84 2.85 2.64
CA ALA A 239 3.99 2.69 3.81
C ALA A 239 4.77 2.94 5.12
N SER A 240 6.02 2.47 5.21
CA SER A 240 6.90 2.66 6.36
C SER A 240 7.29 4.14 6.60
N LEU A 241 7.42 4.93 5.54
CA LEU A 241 7.79 6.35 5.57
C LEU A 241 6.60 7.28 5.85
N PHE A 242 5.43 6.97 5.29
CA PHE A 242 4.29 7.87 5.24
C PHE A 242 3.09 7.43 6.09
N MET A 243 2.94 6.14 6.38
CA MET A 243 1.71 5.58 6.94
C MET A 243 1.99 4.76 8.20
N ARG A 244 1.96 5.45 9.36
CA ARG A 244 2.40 4.94 10.67
C ARG A 244 1.56 3.77 11.22
N ASN A 245 0.30 3.59 10.78
CA ASN A 245 -0.66 2.63 11.36
C ASN A 245 -1.13 1.47 10.45
N ILE A 246 -0.69 1.38 9.19
CA ILE A 246 -1.28 0.39 8.25
C ILE A 246 -0.86 -1.05 8.57
N TRP A 247 0.29 -1.23 9.21
CA TRP A 247 0.90 -2.55 9.40
C TRP A 247 0.94 -3.03 10.85
N SER A 248 0.10 -2.47 11.74
CA SER A 248 0.12 -2.86 13.16
C SER A 248 -0.52 -4.23 13.45
N ARG A 249 -1.17 -4.87 12.46
CA ARG A 249 -1.85 -6.17 12.62
C ARG A 249 -1.52 -7.24 11.59
N ASN A 250 -1.10 -6.88 10.38
CA ASN A 250 -0.74 -7.85 9.33
C ASN A 250 0.76 -7.78 9.03
N ASN A 251 1.40 -8.93 8.83
CA ASN A 251 2.78 -8.99 8.34
C ASN A 251 2.80 -8.59 6.85
N PRO A 252 3.85 -7.90 6.37
CA PRO A 252 4.02 -7.67 4.94
C PRO A 252 4.09 -9.00 4.19
N PRO A 253 3.54 -9.09 2.96
CA PRO A 253 3.37 -10.35 2.23
C PRO A 253 4.69 -11.01 1.79
N PHE A 254 5.83 -10.43 2.15
CA PHE A 254 7.17 -10.88 1.79
C PHE A 254 8.11 -11.04 3.01
N VAL A 255 7.59 -10.93 4.23
CA VAL A 255 8.39 -11.07 5.47
C VAL A 255 8.11 -12.42 6.10
N GLY A 256 9.16 -13.24 6.20
CA GLY A 256 9.19 -14.39 7.09
C GLY A 256 9.47 -13.97 8.53
N PHE A 257 8.80 -14.59 9.48
CA PHE A 257 8.95 -14.29 10.91
C PHE A 257 9.28 -15.55 11.69
N PHE A 258 10.30 -15.44 12.55
CA PHE A 258 10.79 -16.49 13.42
C PHE A 258 10.87 -15.96 14.85
N LYS A 259 10.16 -16.60 15.78
CA LYS A 259 10.36 -16.48 17.23
C LYS A 259 10.90 -17.83 17.71
N SER A 260 12.16 -17.89 18.11
CA SER A 260 12.86 -19.11 18.53
C SER A 260 13.97 -18.76 19.53
N SER A 261 14.35 -19.65 20.44
CA SER A 261 15.50 -19.44 21.35
C SER A 261 16.83 -19.80 20.68
N ARG A 262 16.81 -20.60 19.61
CA ARG A 262 17.98 -20.93 18.80
C ARG A 262 17.66 -20.84 17.32
N LEU A 263 18.54 -20.20 16.56
CA LEU A 263 18.42 -20.09 15.11
C LEU A 263 19.79 -20.22 14.47
N LYS A 264 19.90 -21.10 13.48
CA LYS A 264 21.11 -21.25 12.67
C LYS A 264 20.84 -20.72 11.26
N LEU A 265 21.72 -19.87 10.75
CA LEU A 265 21.71 -19.40 9.36
C LEU A 265 22.96 -19.92 8.66
N GLU A 266 22.75 -20.61 7.54
CA GLU A 266 23.81 -21.16 6.70
C GLU A 266 23.63 -20.72 5.26
N THR A 267 24.75 -20.46 4.59
CA THR A 267 24.81 -20.12 3.17
C THR A 267 25.97 -20.87 2.53
N ASN A 268 26.00 -20.91 1.19
CA ASN A 268 27.09 -21.54 0.42
C ASN A 268 28.32 -20.64 0.21
N LYS A 269 28.24 -19.38 0.64
CA LYS A 269 29.31 -18.38 0.63
C LYS A 269 29.42 -17.80 2.03
N PRO A 270 30.55 -17.17 2.40
CA PRO A 270 30.63 -16.41 3.64
C PRO A 270 29.50 -15.38 3.75
N ILE A 271 28.89 -15.33 4.93
CA ILE A 271 27.84 -14.39 5.30
C ILE A 271 28.52 -13.10 5.75
N GLN A 272 28.34 -12.03 4.99
CA GLN A 272 28.60 -10.67 5.47
C GLN A 272 27.41 -10.21 6.32
N TYR A 273 27.70 -9.80 7.54
CA TYR A 273 26.71 -9.36 8.50
C TYR A 273 27.22 -8.16 9.31
N SER A 274 26.28 -7.45 9.91
CA SER A 274 26.56 -6.39 10.86
C SER A 274 26.07 -6.84 12.23
N HIS A 275 26.99 -6.89 13.19
CA HIS A 275 26.74 -7.18 14.59
C HIS A 275 26.77 -5.87 15.36
N ASP A 276 25.60 -5.33 15.72
CA ASP A 276 25.49 -4.02 16.35
C ASP A 276 26.30 -2.94 15.60
N GLU A 277 26.02 -2.77 14.31
CA GLU A 277 26.70 -1.84 13.38
C GLU A 277 28.14 -2.19 13.00
N MET A 278 28.81 -3.11 13.69
CA MET A 278 30.14 -3.59 13.30
C MET A 278 30.05 -4.64 12.20
N VAL A 279 30.71 -4.40 11.07
CA VAL A 279 30.69 -5.33 9.93
C VAL A 279 31.63 -6.51 10.21
N SER A 280 31.15 -7.72 9.96
CA SER A 280 31.87 -8.97 10.17
C SER A 280 31.52 -10.01 9.10
N GLU A 281 32.30 -11.07 9.03
CA GLU A 281 32.13 -12.16 8.07
C GLU A 281 32.24 -13.52 8.77
N ALA A 282 31.32 -14.44 8.47
CA ALA A 282 31.32 -15.79 9.04
C ALA A 282 30.75 -16.82 8.05
N GLN A 283 31.13 -18.09 8.16
CA GLN A 283 30.59 -19.16 7.32
C GLN A 283 29.15 -19.55 7.70
N GLN A 284 28.83 -19.42 8.99
CA GLN A 284 27.51 -19.67 9.55
C GLN A 284 27.27 -18.65 10.66
N LEU A 285 26.00 -18.34 10.91
CA LEU A 285 25.59 -17.56 12.07
C LEU A 285 24.72 -18.43 12.96
N GLU A 286 25.15 -18.58 14.21
CA GLU A 286 24.41 -19.27 15.24
C GLU A 286 23.92 -18.25 16.27
N PHE A 287 22.60 -18.19 16.41
CA PHE A 287 21.94 -17.39 17.42
C PHE A 287 21.44 -18.28 18.55
N LYS A 288 21.68 -17.85 19.78
CA LYS A 288 21.26 -18.53 21.00
C LYS A 288 20.78 -17.51 22.00
N VAL A 289 19.61 -17.72 22.59
CA VAL A 289 19.14 -16.94 23.74
C VAL A 289 19.37 -17.75 24.99
N GLU A 290 20.17 -17.20 25.89
CA GLU A 290 20.38 -17.75 27.21
C GLU A 290 19.45 -17.05 28.18
N ARG A 291 18.64 -17.83 28.89
CA ARG A 291 17.52 -17.29 29.66
C ARG A 291 17.97 -16.83 31.04
N ARG A 292 17.55 -15.63 31.45
CA ARG A 292 17.68 -15.13 32.83
C ARG A 292 19.12 -15.20 33.37
N THR A 293 20.09 -15.02 32.48
CA THR A 293 21.52 -15.18 32.79
C THR A 293 22.15 -13.92 33.35
N ILE A 294 21.56 -12.75 33.11
CA ILE A 294 22.09 -11.48 33.61
C ILE A 294 21.11 -10.90 34.62
N ARG A 295 21.60 -10.53 35.80
CA ARG A 295 20.83 -9.78 36.79
C ARG A 295 21.13 -8.29 36.63
N LEU A 296 20.24 -7.58 35.94
CA LEU A 296 20.44 -6.18 35.56
C LEU A 296 19.30 -5.30 36.06
N ILE A 297 19.62 -4.09 36.52
CA ILE A 297 18.61 -3.07 36.82
C ILE A 297 18.15 -2.46 35.48
N PRO A 298 16.91 -2.73 35.05
CA PRO A 298 16.45 -2.34 33.72
C PRO A 298 16.29 -0.82 33.63
N GLY A 299 16.59 -0.27 32.45
CA GLY A 299 16.27 1.13 32.17
C GLY A 299 14.77 1.32 31.91
N ARG A 300 14.27 2.54 32.15
CA ARG A 300 12.85 2.92 32.01
C ARG A 300 12.19 2.60 30.65
N LEU A 301 12.98 2.39 29.59
CA LEU A 301 12.45 2.11 28.24
C LEU A 301 12.33 0.61 27.93
N LEU A 302 12.84 -0.26 28.81
CA LEU A 302 12.79 -1.71 28.64
C LEU A 302 11.40 -2.26 28.96
N ALA A 303 10.92 -3.20 28.14
CA ALA A 303 9.67 -3.89 28.39
C ALA A 303 9.96 -5.28 28.97
N LEU A 304 9.37 -5.57 30.14
CA LEU A 304 9.49 -6.85 30.84
C LEU A 304 8.11 -7.50 30.97
N ALA A 305 8.05 -8.81 30.80
CA ALA A 305 6.84 -9.59 31.06
C ALA A 305 6.60 -9.71 32.57
N GLU A 306 5.37 -9.48 33.03
CA GLU A 306 4.97 -9.65 34.44
C GLU A 306 4.99 -11.13 34.90
N SER A 307 4.81 -12.07 33.97
CA SER A 307 4.87 -13.51 34.20
C SER A 307 5.60 -14.19 33.04
N GLY A 308 6.54 -15.09 33.36
CA GLY A 308 7.49 -15.66 32.40
C GLY A 308 6.82 -16.12 31.11
N GLY A 309 7.07 -15.39 30.01
CA GLY A 309 6.30 -15.49 28.77
C GLY A 309 6.18 -16.91 28.20
N GLU A 310 5.12 -17.16 27.44
CA GLU A 310 4.92 -18.45 26.76
C GLU A 310 6.10 -18.76 25.83
N GLN A 311 6.78 -19.89 26.07
CA GLN A 311 7.88 -20.43 25.26
C GLN A 311 7.41 -21.05 23.93
N LYS A 312 6.47 -20.38 23.26
CA LYS A 312 5.91 -20.88 22.02
C LYS A 312 6.77 -20.42 20.85
N GLU A 313 7.46 -21.37 20.23
CA GLU A 313 8.12 -21.14 18.95
C GLU A 313 7.07 -20.76 17.89
N ILE A 314 7.31 -19.66 17.17
CA ILE A 314 6.44 -19.18 16.10
C ILE A 314 7.25 -19.05 14.83
N VAL A 315 6.90 -19.85 13.82
CA VAL A 315 7.55 -19.83 12.51
C VAL A 315 6.50 -19.55 11.44
N ARG A 316 6.54 -18.36 10.85
CA ARG A 316 5.64 -17.91 9.77
C ARG A 316 6.44 -17.71 8.49
N THR A 317 6.32 -18.65 7.57
CA THR A 317 7.13 -18.72 6.33
C THR A 317 6.28 -18.64 5.06
N GLN A 318 4.98 -18.39 5.16
CA GLN A 318 4.05 -18.38 4.02
C GLN A 318 4.45 -17.35 2.95
N ALA A 319 5.07 -16.26 3.38
CA ALA A 319 5.55 -15.18 2.53
C ALA A 319 6.89 -15.48 1.83
N LEU A 320 7.63 -16.48 2.31
CA LEU A 320 8.98 -16.76 1.82
C LEU A 320 8.96 -17.60 0.53
N PRO A 321 9.85 -17.31 -0.43
CA PRO A 321 9.98 -18.13 -1.62
C PRO A 321 10.60 -19.48 -1.27
N LEU A 322 9.96 -20.56 -1.73
CA LEU A 322 10.39 -21.95 -1.53
C LEU A 322 10.45 -22.67 -2.89
N GLY A 323 11.21 -23.76 -2.98
CA GLY A 323 11.27 -24.62 -4.17
C GLY A 323 11.66 -23.87 -5.46
N LYS A 324 10.78 -23.91 -6.48
CA LYS A 324 11.05 -23.27 -7.79
C LYS A 324 11.18 -21.74 -7.71
N ALA A 325 10.35 -21.08 -6.90
CA ALA A 325 10.38 -19.62 -6.74
C ALA A 325 11.70 -19.14 -6.10
N ARG A 326 12.25 -19.94 -5.18
CA ARG A 326 13.59 -19.71 -4.61
C ARG A 326 14.65 -19.71 -5.70
N ASN A 327 14.66 -20.73 -6.57
CA ASN A 327 15.65 -20.86 -7.63
C ASN A 327 15.55 -19.73 -8.66
N GLU A 328 14.33 -19.29 -8.98
CA GLU A 328 14.08 -18.11 -9.83
C GLU A 328 14.75 -16.86 -9.27
N LEU A 329 14.45 -16.51 -8.01
CA LEU A 329 14.92 -15.27 -7.38
C LEU A 329 16.44 -15.24 -7.16
N ILE A 330 17.08 -16.41 -7.08
CA ILE A 330 18.56 -16.52 -7.03
C ILE A 330 19.18 -16.24 -8.42
N SER A 331 18.48 -16.59 -9.50
CA SER A 331 19.04 -16.58 -10.86
C SER A 331 19.04 -15.21 -11.54
N TYR A 332 18.15 -14.29 -11.16
CA TYR A 332 18.07 -12.94 -11.74
C TYR A 332 17.79 -11.85 -10.68
N PRO A 333 18.21 -10.60 -10.93
CA PRO A 333 17.90 -9.48 -10.04
C PRO A 333 16.40 -9.22 -9.93
N LEU A 334 15.97 -8.66 -8.80
CA LEU A 334 14.56 -8.43 -8.47
C LEU A 334 13.77 -7.84 -9.66
N PRO A 335 12.69 -8.49 -10.13
CA PRO A 335 11.92 -7.96 -11.25
C PRO A 335 11.15 -6.71 -10.81
N TRP A 336 10.94 -5.78 -11.75
CA TRP A 336 10.20 -4.55 -11.46
C TRP A 336 8.76 -4.82 -11.04
N MET A 337 8.13 -5.83 -11.68
CA MET A 337 6.78 -6.29 -11.40
C MET A 337 6.79 -7.81 -11.18
N HIS A 338 5.99 -8.27 -10.22
CA HIS A 338 5.77 -9.70 -9.95
C HIS A 338 5.12 -10.34 -11.16
N HIS A 339 5.72 -11.39 -11.72
CA HIS A 339 5.03 -12.26 -12.67
C HIS A 339 4.15 -13.19 -11.86
N ALA A 340 2.82 -13.16 -12.06
CA ALA A 340 1.88 -14.00 -11.31
C ALA A 340 2.32 -15.48 -11.31
N ALA A 341 2.12 -16.18 -10.19
CA ALA A 341 2.53 -17.58 -10.09
C ALA A 341 1.82 -18.41 -11.18
N PRO A 342 2.47 -19.45 -11.76
CA PRO A 342 1.89 -20.25 -12.84
C PRO A 342 0.51 -20.86 -12.54
N GLU A 343 0.17 -21.05 -11.27
CA GLU A 343 -1.12 -21.60 -10.82
C GLU A 343 -2.26 -20.56 -10.84
N GLU A 344 -2.06 -19.37 -10.26
CA GLU A 344 -3.02 -18.24 -10.33
C GLU A 344 -3.34 -17.86 -11.78
N PHE A 345 -2.35 -18.04 -12.66
CA PHE A 345 -2.46 -17.81 -14.08
C PHE A 345 -3.41 -18.80 -14.78
N LYS A 346 -3.36 -20.07 -14.38
CA LYS A 346 -4.18 -21.13 -14.98
C LYS A 346 -5.65 -20.92 -14.65
N ASP A 347 -5.96 -20.61 -13.40
CA ASP A 347 -7.33 -20.43 -12.94
C ASP A 347 -7.99 -19.22 -13.60
N LEU A 348 -7.30 -18.08 -13.65
CA LEU A 348 -7.80 -16.91 -14.38
C LEU A 348 -8.02 -17.23 -15.86
N PHE A 349 -7.07 -17.91 -16.50
CA PHE A 349 -7.16 -18.20 -17.92
C PHE A 349 -8.34 -19.15 -18.25
N MET A 350 -8.59 -20.14 -17.39
CA MET A 350 -9.76 -21.02 -17.52
C MET A 350 -11.07 -20.25 -17.34
N LEU A 351 -11.17 -19.39 -16.33
CA LEU A 351 -12.32 -18.51 -16.11
C LEU A 351 -12.58 -17.61 -17.32
N MET A 352 -11.54 -17.03 -17.91
CA MET A 352 -11.66 -16.15 -19.08
C MET A 352 -12.08 -16.91 -20.33
N ARG A 353 -11.61 -18.15 -20.53
CA ARG A 353 -12.09 -19.01 -21.62
C ARG A 353 -13.57 -19.37 -21.48
N GLU A 354 -14.06 -19.58 -20.27
CA GLU A 354 -15.48 -19.80 -20.03
C GLU A 354 -16.29 -18.52 -20.28
N SER A 355 -15.80 -17.39 -19.76
CA SER A 355 -16.42 -16.06 -19.91
C SER A 355 -16.42 -15.55 -21.36
N ALA A 356 -15.55 -16.08 -22.23
CA ALA A 356 -15.46 -15.71 -23.63
C ALA A 356 -16.61 -16.25 -24.49
N LYS A 357 -17.37 -17.23 -24.00
CA LYS A 357 -18.38 -17.95 -24.79
C LYS A 357 -19.77 -17.30 -24.67
N ALA A 358 -20.46 -17.19 -25.80
CA ALA A 358 -21.87 -16.77 -25.87
C ALA A 358 -22.79 -17.93 -25.42
N THR A 359 -22.82 -18.18 -24.11
CA THR A 359 -23.68 -19.20 -23.51
C THR A 359 -25.16 -18.82 -23.61
N PRO A 360 -26.10 -19.78 -23.49
CA PRO A 360 -27.52 -19.46 -23.42
C PRO A 360 -27.85 -18.46 -22.30
N ALA A 361 -27.18 -18.56 -21.15
CA ALA A 361 -27.34 -17.59 -20.07
C ALA A 361 -26.89 -16.18 -20.48
N TYR A 362 -25.75 -16.05 -21.17
CA TYR A 362 -25.27 -14.79 -21.73
C TYR A 362 -26.31 -14.18 -22.69
N LEU A 363 -26.86 -14.97 -23.61
CA LEU A 363 -27.86 -14.47 -24.57
C LEU A 363 -29.13 -14.00 -23.88
N THR A 364 -29.66 -14.78 -22.93
CA THR A 364 -30.86 -14.43 -22.16
C THR A 364 -30.66 -13.14 -21.37
N LEU A 365 -29.54 -13.02 -20.64
CA LEU A 365 -29.22 -11.82 -19.88
C LEU A 365 -29.04 -10.60 -20.78
N MET A 366 -28.45 -10.76 -21.97
CA MET A 366 -28.30 -9.68 -22.94
C MET A 366 -29.65 -9.17 -23.45
N VAL A 367 -30.59 -10.07 -23.79
CA VAL A 367 -31.95 -9.70 -24.19
C VAL A 367 -32.66 -8.96 -23.06
N LEU A 368 -32.71 -9.55 -21.86
CA LEU A 368 -33.40 -8.96 -20.71
C LEU A 368 -32.82 -7.60 -20.33
N SER A 369 -31.49 -7.47 -20.32
CA SER A 369 -30.78 -6.22 -20.04
C SER A 369 -31.12 -5.16 -21.09
N THR A 370 -31.14 -5.52 -22.38
CA THR A 370 -31.50 -4.59 -23.45
C THR A 370 -32.95 -4.14 -23.37
N LEU A 371 -33.89 -5.05 -23.13
CA LEU A 371 -35.31 -4.71 -22.97
C LEU A 371 -35.51 -3.76 -21.79
N LEU A 372 -34.88 -4.07 -20.65
CA LEU A 372 -34.94 -3.21 -19.46
C LEU A 372 -34.32 -1.83 -19.73
N ALA A 373 -33.20 -1.77 -20.46
CA ALA A 373 -32.58 -0.52 -20.87
C ALA A 373 -33.51 0.28 -21.80
N ALA A 374 -34.11 -0.35 -22.81
CA ALA A 374 -35.03 0.31 -23.73
C ALA A 374 -36.25 0.88 -22.98
N PHE A 375 -36.88 0.11 -22.09
CA PHE A 375 -37.97 0.61 -21.26
C PHE A 375 -37.53 1.74 -20.31
N GLY A 376 -36.36 1.62 -19.69
CA GLY A 376 -35.80 2.68 -18.84
C GLY A 376 -35.52 3.97 -19.60
N LEU A 377 -35.02 3.86 -20.84
CA LEU A 377 -34.79 4.97 -21.74
C LEU A 377 -36.11 5.63 -22.15
N PHE A 378 -37.11 4.88 -22.61
CA PHE A 378 -38.42 5.44 -22.95
C PHE A 378 -39.14 6.06 -21.74
N ALA A 379 -39.01 5.45 -20.56
CA ALA A 379 -39.56 5.96 -19.31
C ALA A 379 -38.76 7.13 -18.70
N ASN A 380 -37.63 7.52 -19.33
CA ASN A 380 -36.73 8.55 -18.83
C ASN A 380 -36.28 8.31 -17.36
N SER A 381 -35.95 7.05 -17.03
CA SER A 381 -35.72 6.58 -15.65
C SER A 381 -34.30 6.05 -15.45
N ILE A 382 -33.44 6.90 -14.88
CA ILE A 382 -32.03 6.58 -14.56
C ILE A 382 -31.91 5.28 -13.73
N PRO A 383 -32.69 5.04 -12.66
CA PRO A 383 -32.55 3.81 -11.86
C PRO A 383 -32.78 2.53 -12.65
N VAL A 384 -33.73 2.54 -13.60
CA VAL A 384 -34.03 1.38 -14.45
C VAL A 384 -32.90 1.15 -15.44
N VAL A 385 -32.37 2.22 -16.02
CA VAL A 385 -31.21 2.18 -16.91
C VAL A 385 -29.97 1.62 -16.19
N ILE A 386 -29.73 2.01 -14.93
CA ILE A 386 -28.66 1.44 -14.10
C ILE A 386 -28.92 -0.04 -13.81
N GLY A 387 -30.15 -0.42 -13.47
CA GLY A 387 -30.54 -1.82 -13.27
C GLY A 387 -30.24 -2.70 -14.49
N ALA A 388 -30.49 -2.18 -15.70
CA ALA A 388 -30.14 -2.84 -16.93
C ALA A 388 -28.63 -3.06 -17.09
N MET A 389 -27.79 -2.07 -16.73
CA MET A 389 -26.33 -2.21 -16.78
C MET A 389 -25.81 -3.30 -15.84
N ILE A 390 -26.44 -3.49 -14.66
CA ILE A 390 -26.05 -4.52 -13.69
C ILE A 390 -26.32 -5.93 -14.23
N LEU A 391 -27.41 -6.11 -14.97
CA LEU A 391 -27.79 -7.40 -15.55
C LEU A 391 -26.90 -7.80 -16.75
N ALA A 392 -26.22 -6.83 -17.36
CA ALA A 392 -25.53 -7.00 -18.63
C ALA A 392 -24.32 -7.96 -18.52
N PRO A 393 -24.25 -9.03 -19.35
CA PRO A 393 -23.19 -10.02 -19.26
C PRO A 393 -21.94 -9.68 -20.12
N LEU A 394 -21.88 -8.48 -20.71
CA LEU A 394 -20.84 -8.08 -21.68
C LEU A 394 -19.44 -8.01 -21.09
N MET A 395 -19.29 -7.80 -19.78
CA MET A 395 -17.99 -7.59 -19.17
C MET A 395 -17.06 -8.79 -19.30
N GLY A 396 -17.58 -10.01 -19.13
CA GLY A 396 -16.81 -11.25 -19.22
C GLY A 396 -16.08 -11.37 -20.56
N PRO A 397 -16.78 -11.40 -21.71
CA PRO A 397 -16.15 -11.44 -23.03
C PRO A 397 -15.17 -10.29 -23.29
N ILE A 398 -15.44 -9.08 -22.77
CA ILE A 398 -14.56 -7.92 -22.98
C ILE A 398 -13.23 -8.08 -22.23
N ILE A 399 -13.27 -8.52 -20.97
CA ILE A 399 -12.06 -8.81 -20.20
C ILE A 399 -11.31 -10.00 -20.81
N SER A 400 -12.02 -11.04 -21.28
CA SER A 400 -11.41 -12.16 -22.01
C SER A 400 -10.73 -11.73 -23.30
N MET A 401 -11.34 -10.83 -24.08
CA MET A 401 -10.72 -10.23 -25.28
C MET A 401 -9.43 -9.50 -24.93
N SER A 402 -9.43 -8.76 -23.82
CA SER A 402 -8.27 -8.01 -23.34
C SER A 402 -7.11 -8.93 -22.96
N LEU A 403 -7.40 -10.03 -22.25
CA LEU A 403 -6.41 -11.05 -21.89
C LEU A 403 -5.90 -11.80 -23.14
N GLY A 404 -6.79 -12.16 -24.07
CA GLY A 404 -6.43 -12.78 -25.34
C GLY A 404 -5.50 -11.89 -26.17
N THR A 405 -5.81 -10.59 -26.26
CA THR A 405 -5.00 -9.59 -26.95
C THR A 405 -3.63 -9.42 -26.29
N LEU A 406 -3.58 -9.39 -24.94
CA LEU A 406 -2.34 -9.32 -24.18
C LEU A 406 -1.42 -10.53 -24.43
N ARG A 407 -2.00 -11.72 -24.53
CA ARG A 407 -1.27 -12.98 -24.72
C ARG A 407 -1.06 -13.37 -26.18
N GLN A 408 -1.67 -12.65 -27.12
CA GLN A 408 -1.74 -13.02 -28.53
C GLN A 408 -2.35 -14.43 -28.71
N ASP A 409 -3.39 -14.74 -27.94
CA ASP A 409 -4.16 -15.97 -28.08
C ASP A 409 -5.32 -15.75 -29.05
N GLU A 410 -5.11 -16.14 -30.31
CA GLU A 410 -6.10 -15.97 -31.37
C GLU A 410 -7.41 -16.70 -31.08
N SER A 411 -7.36 -17.86 -30.41
CA SER A 411 -8.57 -18.62 -30.06
C SER A 411 -9.45 -17.83 -29.08
N LEU A 412 -8.84 -17.27 -28.05
CA LEU A 412 -9.54 -16.49 -27.03
C LEU A 412 -10.04 -15.17 -27.60
N MET A 413 -9.25 -14.51 -28.46
CA MET A 413 -9.65 -13.28 -29.16
C MET A 413 -10.86 -13.53 -30.07
N LEU A 414 -10.84 -14.60 -30.87
CA LEU A 414 -11.93 -14.94 -31.78
C LEU A 414 -13.21 -15.33 -31.04
N GLU A 415 -13.12 -16.17 -29.99
CA GLU A 415 -14.29 -16.54 -29.19
C GLU A 415 -14.90 -15.31 -28.50
N SER A 416 -14.07 -14.48 -27.86
CA SER A 416 -14.53 -13.26 -27.19
C SER A 416 -15.14 -12.26 -28.18
N GLY A 417 -14.50 -12.08 -29.34
CA GLY A 417 -14.97 -11.18 -30.38
C GLY A 417 -16.30 -11.62 -30.98
N LYS A 418 -16.48 -12.93 -31.22
CA LYS A 418 -17.77 -13.50 -31.65
C LYS A 418 -18.86 -13.24 -30.62
N SER A 419 -18.58 -13.47 -29.34
CA SER A 419 -19.57 -13.25 -28.27
C SER A 419 -19.96 -11.78 -28.14
N ILE A 420 -19.00 -10.86 -28.21
CA ILE A 420 -19.27 -9.41 -28.23
C ILE A 420 -20.13 -9.07 -29.45
N ALA A 421 -19.78 -9.54 -30.65
CA ALA A 421 -20.54 -9.26 -31.87
C ALA A 421 -21.97 -9.81 -31.82
N ILE A 422 -22.17 -11.04 -31.34
CA ILE A 422 -23.49 -11.65 -31.17
C ILE A 422 -24.32 -10.85 -30.15
N GLY A 423 -23.74 -10.53 -28.99
CA GLY A 423 -24.43 -9.72 -27.97
C GLY A 423 -24.81 -8.34 -28.48
N THR A 424 -23.92 -7.71 -29.25
CA THR A 424 -24.15 -6.41 -29.89
C THR A 424 -25.30 -6.46 -30.89
N GLY A 425 -25.27 -7.44 -31.80
CA GLY A 425 -26.34 -7.63 -32.78
C GLY A 425 -27.69 -7.93 -32.13
N LEU A 426 -27.70 -8.77 -31.09
CA LEU A 426 -28.91 -9.10 -30.35
C LEU A 426 -29.50 -7.88 -29.64
N ALA A 427 -28.66 -7.07 -29.00
CA ALA A 427 -29.10 -5.84 -28.35
C ALA A 427 -29.68 -4.83 -29.35
N LEU A 428 -28.97 -4.59 -30.47
CA LEU A 428 -29.46 -3.70 -31.52
C LEU A 428 -30.81 -4.17 -32.05
N LEU A 429 -30.94 -5.46 -32.35
CA LEU A 429 -32.18 -6.05 -32.85
C LEU A 429 -33.33 -5.92 -31.84
N CYS A 430 -33.11 -6.27 -30.57
CA CYS A 430 -34.14 -6.16 -29.54
C CYS A 430 -34.59 -4.71 -29.32
N ALA A 431 -33.66 -3.77 -29.20
CA ALA A 431 -33.99 -2.36 -29.02
C ALA A 431 -34.68 -1.75 -30.26
N MET A 432 -34.26 -2.13 -31.47
CA MET A 432 -34.91 -1.75 -32.72
C MET A 432 -36.36 -2.25 -32.77
N LEU A 433 -36.60 -3.52 -32.44
CA LEU A 433 -37.96 -4.08 -32.42
C LEU A 433 -38.84 -3.37 -31.38
N ILE A 434 -38.31 -3.10 -30.18
CA ILE A 434 -39.04 -2.35 -29.15
C ILE A 434 -39.38 -0.94 -29.62
N ALA A 435 -38.44 -0.21 -30.22
CA ALA A 435 -38.68 1.12 -30.76
C ALA A 435 -39.69 1.13 -31.90
N TRP A 436 -39.78 0.05 -32.69
CA TRP A 436 -40.82 -0.11 -33.70
C TRP A 436 -42.21 -0.28 -33.06
N PHE A 437 -42.32 -1.08 -31.99
CA PHE A 437 -43.61 -1.33 -31.32
C PHE A 437 -44.08 -0.16 -30.45
N ILE A 438 -43.17 0.65 -29.92
CA ILE A 438 -43.48 1.80 -29.06
C ILE A 438 -43.51 3.07 -29.93
N PRO A 439 -44.68 3.68 -30.17
CA PRO A 439 -44.79 4.86 -31.04
C PRO A 439 -44.40 6.16 -30.30
N LEU A 440 -43.23 6.16 -29.67
CA LEU A 440 -42.65 7.33 -29.00
C LEU A 440 -41.37 7.71 -29.75
N ASN A 441 -41.40 8.81 -30.50
CA ASN A 441 -40.27 9.24 -31.35
C ASN A 441 -39.62 10.55 -30.85
N ASN A 442 -39.70 10.82 -29.54
CA ASN A 442 -39.15 12.02 -28.94
C ASN A 442 -37.83 11.70 -28.22
N ILE A 443 -36.79 12.46 -28.52
CA ILE A 443 -35.51 12.41 -27.80
C ILE A 443 -35.72 13.03 -26.42
N ASN A 444 -35.67 12.22 -25.37
CA ASN A 444 -35.70 12.67 -23.99
C ASN A 444 -34.28 12.86 -23.43
N THR A 445 -34.17 13.25 -22.15
CA THR A 445 -32.88 13.56 -21.52
C THR A 445 -31.96 12.34 -21.45
N GLU A 446 -32.49 11.15 -21.16
CA GLU A 446 -31.67 9.93 -21.07
C GLU A 446 -31.14 9.47 -22.45
N ILE A 447 -31.93 9.64 -23.51
CA ILE A 447 -31.51 9.33 -24.88
C ILE A 447 -30.51 10.38 -25.38
N ALA A 448 -30.80 11.67 -25.16
CA ALA A 448 -29.91 12.79 -25.54
C ALA A 448 -28.51 12.64 -24.93
N ALA A 449 -28.44 12.23 -23.66
CA ALA A 449 -27.18 12.01 -22.93
C ALA A 449 -26.31 10.87 -23.50
N ARG A 450 -26.77 10.14 -24.53
CA ARG A 450 -26.02 9.06 -25.18
C ARG A 450 -25.68 9.34 -26.64
N ILE A 451 -26.18 10.42 -27.23
CA ILE A 451 -25.96 10.74 -28.65
C ILE A 451 -24.76 11.68 -28.84
N SER A 452 -24.36 12.40 -27.80
CA SER A 452 -23.25 13.37 -27.82
C SER A 452 -22.06 12.87 -26.97
N PRO A 453 -21.28 11.88 -27.45
CA PRO A 453 -20.13 11.37 -26.71
C PRO A 453 -19.00 12.41 -26.58
N THR A 454 -18.27 12.32 -25.47
CA THR A 454 -17.16 13.23 -25.13
C THR A 454 -15.94 12.45 -24.64
N LEU A 455 -14.80 13.13 -24.49
CA LEU A 455 -13.61 12.54 -23.86
C LEU A 455 -13.84 12.09 -22.40
N LEU A 456 -14.86 12.62 -21.72
CA LEU A 456 -15.18 12.18 -20.35
C LEU A 456 -15.68 10.74 -20.34
N ASP A 457 -16.43 10.33 -21.36
CA ASP A 457 -16.94 8.96 -21.50
C ASP A 457 -15.80 7.96 -21.65
N LEU A 458 -14.77 8.32 -22.42
CA LEU A 458 -13.54 7.52 -22.54
C LEU A 458 -12.81 7.40 -21.18
N GLY A 459 -12.81 8.45 -20.37
CA GLY A 459 -12.28 8.42 -19.01
C GLY A 459 -13.01 7.40 -18.13
N VAL A 460 -14.34 7.38 -18.18
CA VAL A 460 -15.16 6.38 -17.48
C VAL A 460 -14.82 4.97 -17.97
N ALA A 461 -14.74 4.76 -19.28
CA ALA A 461 -14.37 3.47 -19.87
C ALA A 461 -13.01 2.95 -19.39
N VAL A 462 -12.01 3.84 -19.29
CA VAL A 462 -10.68 3.48 -18.79
C VAL A 462 -10.75 3.03 -17.33
N VAL A 463 -11.43 3.78 -16.46
CA VAL A 463 -11.59 3.42 -15.05
C VAL A 463 -12.35 2.09 -14.90
N SER A 464 -13.42 1.89 -15.66
CA SER A 464 -14.18 0.63 -15.69
C SER A 464 -13.33 -0.55 -16.15
N GLY A 465 -12.47 -0.37 -17.15
CA GLY A 465 -11.56 -1.43 -17.62
C GLY A 465 -10.49 -1.81 -16.59
N ILE A 466 -9.93 -0.83 -15.87
CA ILE A 466 -9.00 -1.10 -14.76
C ILE A 466 -9.72 -1.87 -13.65
N ALA A 467 -10.90 -1.41 -13.23
CA ALA A 467 -11.70 -2.05 -12.19
C ALA A 467 -12.08 -3.48 -12.57
N GLY A 468 -12.56 -3.69 -13.81
CA GLY A 468 -12.93 -5.01 -14.32
C GLY A 468 -11.76 -5.97 -14.36
N ALA A 469 -10.62 -5.56 -14.94
CA ALA A 469 -9.43 -6.42 -14.99
C ALA A 469 -8.90 -6.75 -13.59
N TYR A 470 -8.86 -5.77 -12.68
CA TYR A 470 -8.40 -5.99 -11.31
C TYR A 470 -9.33 -6.92 -10.52
N ALA A 471 -10.65 -6.75 -10.67
CA ALA A 471 -11.65 -7.60 -10.03
C ALA A 471 -11.55 -9.05 -10.52
N HIS A 472 -11.43 -9.27 -11.83
CA HIS A 472 -11.26 -10.61 -12.38
C HIS A 472 -9.91 -11.25 -12.03
N ALA A 473 -8.85 -10.45 -11.88
CA ALA A 473 -7.53 -10.95 -11.48
C ALA A 473 -7.46 -11.43 -10.02
N ARG A 474 -8.36 -10.99 -9.12
CA ARG A 474 -8.32 -11.32 -7.70
C ARG A 474 -9.65 -11.92 -7.21
N ALA A 475 -9.63 -13.21 -6.90
CA ALA A 475 -10.82 -13.96 -6.47
C ALA A 475 -11.53 -13.36 -5.24
N GLU A 476 -10.80 -12.80 -4.28
CA GLU A 476 -11.37 -12.11 -3.10
C GLU A 476 -12.12 -10.83 -3.50
N VAL A 477 -11.60 -10.10 -4.48
CA VAL A 477 -12.16 -8.84 -4.96
C VAL A 477 -13.39 -9.12 -5.83
N ALA A 478 -13.33 -10.14 -6.70
CA ALA A 478 -14.46 -10.58 -7.52
C ALA A 478 -15.73 -10.87 -6.69
N LYS A 479 -15.58 -11.52 -5.53
CA LYS A 479 -16.71 -11.83 -4.62
C LYS A 479 -17.34 -10.58 -4.00
N SER A 480 -16.54 -9.54 -3.73
CA SER A 480 -17.02 -8.26 -3.17
C SER A 480 -17.60 -7.32 -4.24
N LEU A 481 -17.05 -7.33 -5.46
CA LEU A 481 -17.52 -6.49 -6.57
C LEU A 481 -18.76 -7.04 -7.27
N ALA A 482 -19.07 -8.33 -7.12
CA ALA A 482 -20.34 -8.90 -7.59
C ALA A 482 -21.58 -8.17 -7.04
N GLY A 483 -21.44 -7.49 -5.89
CA GLY A 483 -22.50 -6.64 -5.30
C GLY A 483 -22.35 -5.13 -5.55
N VAL A 484 -21.23 -4.65 -6.11
CA VAL A 484 -20.96 -3.21 -6.29
C VAL A 484 -20.57 -2.92 -7.73
N ALA A 485 -21.59 -2.60 -8.53
CA ALA A 485 -21.54 -1.54 -9.54
C ALA A 485 -20.37 -1.54 -10.53
N ILE A 486 -20.04 -2.67 -11.16
CA ILE A 486 -19.39 -2.65 -12.49
C ILE A 486 -20.48 -2.38 -13.55
N ALA A 487 -21.30 -1.36 -13.32
CA ALA A 487 -22.35 -0.92 -14.23
C ALA A 487 -21.67 -0.21 -15.40
N VAL A 488 -21.20 -0.99 -16.36
CA VAL A 488 -20.53 -0.41 -17.52
C VAL A 488 -21.59 0.22 -18.42
N ALA A 489 -21.32 1.46 -18.84
CA ALA A 489 -22.14 2.24 -19.77
C ALA A 489 -22.08 1.69 -21.22
N LEU A 490 -22.22 0.37 -21.42
CA LEU A 490 -22.24 -0.25 -22.75
C LEU A 490 -23.66 -0.53 -23.24
N VAL A 491 -24.52 -1.11 -22.38
CA VAL A 491 -25.86 -1.50 -22.82
C VAL A 491 -26.75 -0.30 -23.14
N PRO A 492 -26.77 0.80 -22.36
CA PRO A 492 -27.67 1.91 -22.69
C PRO A 492 -27.32 2.64 -23.99
N PRO A 493 -26.05 2.99 -24.31
CA PRO A 493 -25.72 3.52 -25.63
C PRO A 493 -26.06 2.55 -26.76
N LEU A 494 -25.86 1.26 -26.54
CA LEU A 494 -26.21 0.23 -27.53
C LEU A 494 -27.73 0.12 -27.74
N ALA A 495 -28.52 0.24 -26.67
CA ALA A 495 -29.98 0.30 -26.76
C ALA A 495 -30.45 1.58 -27.46
N VAL A 496 -29.85 2.74 -27.17
CA VAL A 496 -30.14 3.99 -27.90
C VAL A 496 -29.78 3.87 -29.37
N ALA A 497 -28.66 3.22 -29.71
CA ALA A 497 -28.31 2.95 -31.10
C ALA A 497 -29.38 2.09 -31.79
N GLY A 498 -29.86 1.02 -31.13
CA GLY A 498 -30.95 0.21 -31.64
C GLY A 498 -32.28 0.97 -31.77
N ILE A 499 -32.59 1.85 -30.82
CA ILE A 499 -33.75 2.77 -30.91
C ILE A 499 -33.62 3.70 -32.13
N GLY A 500 -32.44 4.27 -32.37
CA GLY A 500 -32.15 5.08 -33.54
C GLY A 500 -32.36 4.33 -34.86
N LEU A 501 -31.97 3.06 -34.93
CA LEU A 501 -32.28 2.20 -36.08
C LEU A 501 -33.79 1.98 -36.24
N GLY A 502 -34.52 1.77 -35.13
CA GLY A 502 -35.97 1.62 -35.15
C GLY A 502 -36.71 2.89 -35.60
N TRP A 503 -36.18 4.07 -35.28
CA TRP A 503 -36.68 5.36 -35.72
C TRP A 503 -36.22 5.77 -37.12
N PHE A 504 -35.31 5.01 -37.75
CA PHE A 504 -34.58 5.41 -38.96
C PHE A 504 -33.80 6.73 -38.81
N ASP A 505 -33.41 7.09 -37.58
CA ASP A 505 -32.58 8.24 -37.28
C ASP A 505 -31.10 7.82 -37.18
N LEU A 506 -30.37 8.03 -38.27
CA LEU A 506 -28.94 7.71 -38.35
C LEU A 506 -28.09 8.58 -37.41
N THR A 507 -28.54 9.78 -37.06
CA THR A 507 -27.81 10.66 -36.14
C THR A 507 -27.81 10.07 -34.74
N VAL A 508 -28.99 9.62 -34.27
CA VAL A 508 -29.15 8.92 -32.99
C VAL A 508 -28.34 7.63 -32.99
N PHE A 509 -28.43 6.85 -34.07
CA PHE A 509 -27.67 5.60 -34.21
C PHE A 509 -26.16 5.82 -34.11
N PHE A 510 -25.58 6.66 -34.97
CA PHE A 510 -24.12 6.84 -35.02
C PHE A 510 -23.57 7.50 -33.76
N GLY A 511 -24.28 8.47 -33.16
CA GLY A 511 -23.84 9.11 -31.92
C GLY A 511 -23.74 8.11 -30.77
N ALA A 512 -24.79 7.31 -30.56
CA ALA A 512 -24.83 6.33 -29.48
C ALA A 512 -23.97 5.08 -29.75
N PHE A 513 -23.87 4.65 -31.02
CA PHE A 513 -22.98 3.56 -31.40
C PHE A 513 -21.51 3.95 -31.27
N LEU A 514 -21.15 5.19 -31.58
CA LEU A 514 -19.80 5.71 -31.35
C LEU A 514 -19.46 5.67 -29.85
N LEU A 515 -20.37 6.13 -28.98
CA LEU A 515 -20.21 6.04 -27.52
C LEU A 515 -20.01 4.59 -27.04
N TYR A 516 -20.81 3.65 -27.56
CA TYR A 516 -20.64 2.22 -27.27
C TYR A 516 -19.26 1.73 -27.69
N LEU A 517 -18.83 2.05 -28.92
CA LEU A 517 -17.58 1.56 -29.48
C LEU A 517 -16.36 2.14 -28.76
N THR A 518 -16.39 3.44 -28.43
CA THR A 518 -15.32 4.08 -27.65
C THR A 518 -15.20 3.48 -26.26
N ASN A 519 -16.33 3.21 -25.60
CA ASN A 519 -16.34 2.57 -24.30
C ASN A 519 -15.78 1.14 -24.40
N LEU A 520 -16.20 0.37 -25.39
CA LEU A 520 -15.72 -0.99 -25.62
C LEU A 520 -14.20 -1.03 -25.80
N VAL A 521 -13.67 -0.24 -26.74
CA VAL A 521 -12.23 -0.24 -27.04
C VAL A 521 -11.42 0.35 -25.88
N GLY A 522 -11.94 1.39 -25.22
CA GLY A 522 -11.31 2.00 -24.04
C GLY A 522 -11.17 1.02 -22.87
N ILE A 523 -12.23 0.25 -22.60
CA ILE A 523 -12.21 -0.81 -21.58
C ILE A 523 -11.19 -1.90 -21.96
N ILE A 524 -11.16 -2.33 -23.23
CA ILE A 524 -10.21 -3.35 -23.68
C ILE A 524 -8.76 -2.89 -23.48
N LEU A 525 -8.44 -1.66 -23.90
CA LEU A 525 -7.11 -1.10 -23.73
C LEU A 525 -6.71 -1.00 -22.25
N ALA A 526 -7.61 -0.46 -21.42
CA ALA A 526 -7.35 -0.28 -19.99
C ALA A 526 -7.19 -1.62 -19.25
N ALA A 527 -8.02 -2.61 -19.57
CA ALA A 527 -7.91 -3.96 -19.02
C ALA A 527 -6.62 -4.66 -19.47
N LEU A 528 -6.24 -4.52 -20.74
CA LEU A 528 -4.97 -5.04 -21.28
C LEU A 528 -3.78 -4.45 -20.53
N ILE A 529 -3.75 -3.12 -20.36
CA ILE A 529 -2.70 -2.43 -19.61
C ILE A 529 -2.66 -2.90 -18.16
N THR A 530 -3.83 -3.08 -17.53
CA THR A 530 -3.93 -3.56 -16.15
C THR A 530 -3.38 -4.97 -15.99
N PHE A 531 -3.77 -5.91 -16.85
CA PHE A 531 -3.21 -7.27 -16.82
C PHE A 531 -1.71 -7.31 -17.10
N MET A 532 -1.21 -6.40 -17.95
CA MET A 532 0.23 -6.22 -18.16
C MET A 532 0.94 -5.76 -16.89
N PHE A 533 0.39 -4.78 -16.16
CA PHE A 533 0.93 -4.33 -14.87
C PHE A 533 0.86 -5.41 -13.78
N LEU A 534 -0.16 -6.27 -13.82
CA LEU A 534 -0.30 -7.40 -12.89
C LEU A 534 0.59 -8.61 -13.25
N GLY A 535 1.34 -8.55 -14.36
CA GLY A 535 2.33 -9.57 -14.71
C GLY A 535 1.78 -10.80 -15.44
N TYR A 536 0.61 -10.70 -16.08
CA TYR A 536 0.00 -11.81 -16.83
C TYR A 536 0.60 -12.03 -18.23
N SER A 537 1.52 -11.19 -18.72
CA SER A 537 2.25 -11.43 -19.97
C SER A 537 3.53 -10.58 -20.04
N PRO A 538 4.63 -11.10 -20.61
CA PRO A 538 5.82 -10.30 -20.88
C PRO A 538 5.53 -9.17 -21.89
N PHE A 539 6.01 -7.95 -21.62
CA PHE A 539 5.81 -6.76 -22.46
C PHE A 539 6.13 -6.99 -23.95
N HIS A 540 7.14 -7.78 -24.27
CA HIS A 540 7.54 -8.02 -25.66
C HIS A 540 6.46 -8.75 -26.48
N ARG A 541 5.70 -9.67 -25.86
CA ARG A 541 4.60 -10.36 -26.54
C ARG A 541 3.36 -9.47 -26.68
N ALA A 542 3.14 -8.58 -25.73
CA ALA A 542 1.98 -7.67 -25.72
C ALA A 542 2.06 -6.55 -26.78
N LYS A 543 3.25 -6.25 -27.33
CA LYS A 543 3.50 -5.06 -28.15
C LYS A 543 2.54 -4.92 -29.34
N ARG A 544 2.25 -6.00 -30.07
CA ARG A 544 1.35 -5.95 -31.24
C ARG A 544 -0.09 -5.62 -30.85
N GLY A 545 -0.65 -6.36 -29.89
CA GLY A 545 -2.00 -6.15 -29.39
C GLY A 545 -2.20 -4.76 -28.74
N LEU A 546 -1.20 -4.30 -27.98
CA LEU A 546 -1.20 -2.97 -27.39
C LEU A 546 -1.19 -1.87 -28.47
N MET A 547 -0.32 -1.98 -29.48
CA MET A 547 -0.26 -0.98 -30.56
C MET A 547 -1.57 -0.90 -31.33
N LEU A 548 -2.17 -2.06 -31.66
CA LEU A 548 -3.41 -2.11 -32.42
C LEU A 548 -4.60 -1.51 -31.65
N THR A 549 -4.72 -1.81 -30.35
CA THR A 549 -5.77 -1.22 -29.49
C THR A 549 -5.54 0.28 -29.28
N LEU A 550 -4.30 0.73 -29.13
CA LEU A 550 -3.96 2.14 -28.97
C LEU A 550 -4.26 2.97 -30.24
N VAL A 551 -4.02 2.41 -31.42
CA VAL A 551 -4.41 3.03 -32.70
C VAL A 551 -5.93 3.16 -32.80
N MET A 552 -6.69 2.13 -32.41
CA MET A 552 -8.16 2.23 -32.41
C MET A 552 -8.67 3.31 -31.46
N VAL A 553 -8.13 3.39 -30.23
CA VAL A 553 -8.49 4.46 -29.30
C VAL A 553 -8.12 5.83 -29.86
N ALA A 554 -6.95 5.97 -30.48
CA ALA A 554 -6.53 7.24 -31.08
C ALA A 554 -7.48 7.72 -32.19
N ILE A 555 -7.93 6.80 -33.06
CA ILE A 555 -8.91 7.10 -34.12
C ILE A 555 -10.25 7.53 -33.49
N LEU A 556 -10.73 6.79 -32.50
CA LEU A 556 -12.01 7.05 -31.83
C LEU A 556 -11.97 8.31 -30.94
N ALA A 557 -10.80 8.72 -30.46
CA ALA A 557 -10.65 9.92 -29.63
C ALA A 557 -10.89 11.22 -30.42
N VAL A 558 -10.66 11.21 -31.75
CA VAL A 558 -10.85 12.40 -32.62
C VAL A 558 -12.29 12.93 -32.56
N PRO A 559 -13.34 12.15 -32.88
CA PRO A 559 -14.71 12.64 -32.81
C PRO A 559 -15.15 12.98 -31.37
N LEU A 560 -14.61 12.29 -30.35
CA LEU A 560 -14.88 12.59 -28.94
C LEU A 560 -14.27 13.93 -28.51
N ALA A 561 -13.09 14.28 -29.01
CA ALA A 561 -12.47 15.59 -28.76
C ALA A 561 -13.33 16.72 -29.35
N ILE A 562 -13.84 16.52 -30.57
CA ILE A 562 -14.78 17.47 -31.19
C ILE A 562 -16.07 17.59 -30.36
N GLY A 563 -16.62 16.48 -29.88
CA GLY A 563 -17.79 16.47 -28.99
C GLY A 563 -17.52 17.19 -27.66
N PHE A 564 -16.34 16.99 -27.09
CA PHE A 564 -15.91 17.67 -25.87
C PHE A 564 -15.77 19.19 -26.07
N ASP A 565 -15.16 19.62 -27.17
CA ASP A 565 -15.03 21.05 -27.50
C ASP A 565 -16.40 21.72 -27.68
N ARG A 566 -17.36 21.04 -28.32
CA ARG A 566 -18.75 21.52 -28.44
C ARG A 566 -19.42 21.65 -27.07
N MET A 567 -19.30 20.65 -26.20
CA MET A 567 -19.84 20.69 -24.85
C MET A 567 -19.24 21.84 -24.03
N VAL A 568 -17.92 22.08 -24.15
CA VAL A 568 -17.25 23.20 -23.48
C VAL A 568 -17.75 24.54 -24.02
N ALA A 569 -17.93 24.67 -25.33
CA ALA A 569 -18.49 25.87 -25.94
C ALA A 569 -19.92 26.15 -25.45
N GLU A 570 -20.79 25.14 -25.43
CA GLU A 570 -22.17 25.26 -24.91
C GLU A 570 -22.18 25.68 -23.44
N ASN A 571 -21.36 25.06 -22.60
CA ASN A 571 -21.27 25.40 -21.18
C ASN A 571 -20.69 26.82 -20.95
N ASN A 572 -19.80 27.30 -21.82
CA ASN A 572 -19.31 28.67 -21.76
C ASN A 572 -20.43 29.68 -22.07
N VAL A 573 -21.28 29.40 -23.06
CA VAL A 573 -22.46 30.22 -23.37
C VAL A 573 -23.42 30.24 -22.18
N LEU A 574 -23.72 29.07 -21.61
CA LEU A 574 -24.56 28.95 -20.41
C LEU A 574 -24.03 29.80 -19.24
N ARG A 575 -22.73 29.71 -18.94
CA ARG A 575 -22.11 30.50 -17.86
C ARG A 575 -22.16 32.02 -18.10
N GLN A 576 -22.15 32.45 -19.35
CA GLN A 576 -22.18 33.88 -19.70
C GLN A 576 -23.59 34.48 -19.72
N LEU A 577 -24.62 33.64 -19.82
CA LEU A 577 -26.00 34.08 -20.02
C LEU A 577 -26.92 33.71 -18.84
N ASP A 578 -26.81 32.48 -18.32
CA ASP A 578 -27.73 31.98 -17.29
C ASP A 578 -27.51 32.70 -15.96
N GLY A 579 -28.60 33.21 -15.38
CA GLY A 579 -28.61 33.99 -14.15
C GLY A 579 -28.16 35.45 -14.28
N GLN A 580 -27.79 35.91 -15.47
CA GLN A 580 -27.35 37.29 -15.71
C GLN A 580 -28.53 38.25 -15.91
N GLU A 581 -28.38 39.49 -15.45
CA GLU A 581 -29.29 40.58 -15.79
C GLU A 581 -28.79 41.33 -17.02
N ILE A 582 -29.62 41.40 -18.05
CA ILE A 582 -29.36 42.12 -19.30
C ILE A 582 -30.56 43.01 -19.58
N ALA A 583 -30.34 44.31 -19.83
CA ALA A 583 -31.39 45.27 -20.12
C ALA A 583 -32.56 45.29 -19.10
N GLY A 584 -32.27 45.02 -17.81
CA GLY A 584 -33.27 45.01 -16.74
C GLY A 584 -34.12 43.73 -16.63
N VAL A 585 -33.80 42.69 -17.43
CA VAL A 585 -34.41 41.36 -17.33
C VAL A 585 -33.38 40.32 -16.92
N LYS A 586 -33.77 39.38 -16.06
CA LYS A 586 -32.93 38.26 -15.66
C LYS A 586 -33.13 37.09 -16.63
N LEU A 587 -32.05 36.55 -17.16
CA LEU A 587 -32.09 35.38 -18.03
C LEU A 587 -32.03 34.11 -17.18
N VAL A 588 -32.94 33.17 -17.43
CA VAL A 588 -33.00 31.85 -16.79
C VAL A 588 -33.40 30.79 -17.81
N ASP A 589 -33.23 29.52 -17.46
CA ASP A 589 -33.60 28.37 -18.31
C ASP A 589 -32.96 28.45 -19.71
N VAL A 590 -31.70 28.92 -19.78
CA VAL A 590 -30.96 29.05 -21.04
C VAL A 590 -30.64 27.66 -21.58
N GLN A 591 -30.96 27.41 -22.84
CA GLN A 591 -30.65 26.21 -23.58
C GLN A 591 -30.01 26.59 -24.90
N VAL A 592 -28.91 25.93 -25.26
CA VAL A 592 -28.17 26.19 -26.48
C VAL A 592 -28.40 25.05 -27.45
N ARG A 593 -28.80 25.37 -28.68
CA ARG A 593 -28.91 24.42 -29.77
C ARG A 593 -27.85 24.76 -30.83
N PRO A 594 -26.86 23.88 -31.06
CA PRO A 594 -25.77 24.12 -32.00
C PRO A 594 -26.25 24.01 -33.45
N ARG A 595 -26.83 25.11 -33.96
CA ARG A 595 -27.19 25.34 -35.37
C ARG A 595 -26.43 26.55 -35.89
N ASP A 596 -26.39 26.72 -37.20
CA ASP A 596 -25.81 27.92 -37.82
C ASP A 596 -26.94 28.75 -38.48
N PRO A 597 -27.27 29.96 -37.98
CA PRO A 597 -26.76 30.62 -36.78
C PRO A 597 -27.21 29.96 -35.46
N LEU A 598 -26.48 30.21 -34.36
CA LEU A 598 -26.70 29.58 -33.05
C LEU A 598 -28.09 29.89 -32.51
N ILE A 599 -28.87 28.87 -32.14
CA ILE A 599 -30.19 29.04 -31.55
C ILE A 599 -30.06 28.97 -30.02
N ILE A 600 -30.51 30.00 -29.32
CA ILE A 600 -30.52 30.07 -27.85
C ILE A 600 -31.97 30.21 -27.40
N SER A 601 -32.48 29.18 -26.74
CA SER A 601 -33.78 29.24 -26.08
C SER A 601 -33.58 29.74 -24.64
N LEU A 602 -34.33 30.75 -24.20
CA LEU A 602 -34.16 31.33 -22.86
C LEU A 602 -35.48 31.87 -22.31
N THR A 603 -35.57 31.95 -20.99
CA THR A 603 -36.69 32.61 -20.30
C THR A 603 -36.22 33.94 -19.72
N MET A 604 -36.89 35.02 -20.10
CA MET A 604 -36.69 36.35 -19.52
C MET A 604 -37.62 36.53 -18.32
N VAL A 605 -37.04 36.84 -17.16
CA VAL A 605 -37.76 37.13 -15.93
C VAL A 605 -37.71 38.63 -15.67
N SER A 606 -38.89 39.25 -15.55
CA SER A 606 -39.03 40.70 -15.35
C SER A 606 -40.12 41.04 -14.34
N LYS A 607 -40.03 42.22 -13.72
CA LYS A 607 -41.10 42.78 -12.88
C LYS A 607 -42.21 43.47 -13.70
N THR A 608 -41.90 43.82 -14.93
CA THR A 608 -42.79 44.54 -15.85
C THR A 608 -43.00 43.72 -17.13
N ALA A 609 -44.00 44.10 -17.94
CA ALA A 609 -44.14 43.54 -19.28
C ALA A 609 -42.86 43.79 -20.09
N VAL A 610 -42.44 42.80 -20.87
CA VAL A 610 -41.27 42.87 -21.76
C VAL A 610 -41.79 43.20 -23.16
N ASP A 611 -41.30 44.28 -23.76
CA ASP A 611 -41.64 44.71 -25.13
C ASP A 611 -40.56 44.28 -26.14
N ASP A 612 -40.87 44.43 -27.43
CA ASP A 612 -39.96 44.06 -28.52
C ASP A 612 -38.63 44.82 -28.46
N GLU A 613 -38.63 46.06 -27.95
CA GLU A 613 -37.42 46.87 -27.80
C GLU A 613 -36.46 46.29 -26.78
N VAL A 614 -36.95 45.80 -25.64
CA VAL A 614 -36.14 45.09 -24.64
C VAL A 614 -35.62 43.76 -25.21
N MET A 615 -36.46 43.01 -25.95
CA MET A 615 -36.03 41.74 -26.57
C MET A 615 -34.89 41.96 -27.59
N ASP A 616 -34.97 42.98 -28.43
CA ASP A 616 -33.92 43.35 -29.38
C ASP A 616 -32.64 43.83 -28.70
N LYS A 617 -32.76 44.59 -27.59
CA LYS A 617 -31.60 45.00 -26.78
C LYS A 617 -30.89 43.80 -26.17
N VAL A 618 -31.64 42.85 -25.61
CA VAL A 618 -31.07 41.61 -25.07
C VAL A 618 -30.40 40.81 -26.19
N LYS A 619 -31.03 40.67 -27.36
CA LYS A 619 -30.43 39.99 -28.51
C LYS A 619 -29.08 40.60 -28.90
N LYS A 620 -29.03 41.92 -29.11
CA LYS A 620 -27.78 42.62 -29.47
C LYS A 620 -26.69 42.46 -28.41
N GLU A 621 -27.05 42.50 -27.14
CA GLU A 621 -26.08 42.31 -26.06
C GLU A 621 -25.55 40.86 -26.01
N ILE A 622 -26.41 39.86 -26.26
CA ILE A 622 -25.99 38.46 -26.38
C ILE A 622 -25.06 38.28 -27.58
N GLU A 623 -25.40 38.81 -28.75
CA GLU A 623 -24.54 38.77 -29.96
C GLU A 623 -23.19 39.45 -29.70
N ARG A 624 -23.18 40.57 -28.97
CA ARG A 624 -21.95 41.29 -28.59
C ARG A 624 -21.07 40.48 -27.65
N ARG A 625 -21.66 39.80 -26.67
CA ARG A 625 -20.92 38.94 -25.71
C ARG A 625 -20.37 37.69 -26.37
N LEU A 626 -21.15 37.05 -27.23
CA LEU A 626 -20.78 35.82 -27.91
C LEU A 626 -19.95 36.04 -29.18
N GLN A 627 -19.85 37.28 -29.66
CA GLN A 627 -19.14 37.68 -30.89
C GLN A 627 -19.58 36.90 -32.14
N GLN A 628 -20.84 36.47 -32.19
CA GLN A 628 -21.44 35.71 -33.28
C GLN A 628 -22.95 35.98 -33.38
N PRO A 629 -23.56 35.85 -34.57
CA PRO A 629 -25.00 36.03 -34.73
C PRO A 629 -25.78 34.90 -34.03
N VAL A 630 -26.93 35.25 -33.43
CA VAL A 630 -27.78 34.27 -32.74
C VAL A 630 -29.26 34.43 -33.09
N VAL A 631 -30.00 33.34 -32.99
CA VAL A 631 -31.46 33.31 -33.04
C VAL A 631 -31.96 33.03 -31.63
N LEU A 632 -32.84 33.87 -31.10
CA LEU A 632 -33.39 33.69 -29.77
C LEU A 632 -34.80 33.09 -29.84
N GLU A 633 -35.04 32.03 -29.08
CA GLU A 633 -36.38 31.55 -28.74
C GLU A 633 -36.70 32.04 -27.32
N ILE A 634 -37.54 33.06 -27.20
CA ILE A 634 -37.75 33.78 -25.93
C ILE A 634 -39.09 33.37 -25.30
N ALA A 635 -39.04 32.91 -24.05
CA ALA A 635 -40.20 32.85 -23.17
C ALA A 635 -40.15 34.00 -22.16
N VAL A 636 -41.29 34.59 -21.79
CA VAL A 636 -41.33 35.69 -20.81
C VAL A 636 -42.08 35.25 -19.55
N ARG A 637 -41.48 35.47 -18.38
CA ARG A 637 -42.07 35.22 -17.07
C ARG A 637 -42.11 36.53 -16.27
N VAL A 638 -43.31 37.09 -16.06
CA VAL A 638 -43.47 38.32 -15.30
C VAL A 638 -43.75 37.98 -13.83
N ILE A 639 -42.94 38.51 -12.90
CA ILE A 639 -43.11 38.37 -11.46
C ILE A 639 -43.66 39.69 -10.91
N ARG A 640 -44.88 39.67 -10.36
CA ARG A 640 -45.50 40.84 -9.74
C ARG A 640 -45.42 40.79 -8.22
#